data_AF-A0A1Y5IHZ3-F1
#
_entry.id   AF-A0A1Y5IHZ3-F1
#
_cell.length_a   1.000
_cell.length_b   1.000
_cell.length_c   1.000
_cell.angle_alpha   90.00
_cell.angle_beta   90.00
_cell.angle_gamma   90.00
#
_symmetry.space_group_name_H-M   'P 1'
#
loop_
_entity.id
_entity.type
_entity.pdbx_description
1 polymer ?
#
loop_
_entity_poly.entity_id
_entity_poly.type
_entity_poly.pdbx_seq_one_letter_code
_entity_poly.pdbx_strand_id
1 'polypeptide(L)'
;MAPARASNGTTSSRARELRRTFDLLARTEPYYACARWRRAPYDATPYEGLGTGEYVPGVGVSAADAETLFDRLRTSTSDGWTDVVGHAEDANGGVKREVDEDAGSGEVSVVGNRVVRKPAAPVTSREALGSPMRLGVDVEERPLWGVDCYTREAILASVATAPAFAGEDRRDKRVEFFVKRLLPKLHTLGDDGWDAAVLAERVLDDAIAEGDEDAAAASRALLWAIHELDDADAEKRANESTKKKAKKAKGDTSTAVQTAQDAVSEVELVPKEHRVQFRIHPKGTGVVCINPNGLKAGTLVNYYIGEMYPPWQWYERQDAIKKSFPNMNLPSFFNITLERPAHDERGRHVIFVEAMHKGSFASRLSHSCEPNCQTVTFTKDGKLTLGMFTVRDIAYGEEMTWDYSCITESAEEYRTGFCLCSSPGCRGSFLTYAGNGAFTAIVNKKHSFLHRNAILFVASTTPLTKAESESLYVAGIRQCALEKCPDWVVKWAALTLQYIKLEEKELPDVLMKLPVTEYGRYDEIGAKYEAAGVASTRITNLVVTLDKIRYVLNRPGQRRDSFFRALSDDEVIDHLWSGEASVFRRFIITMVNSGGDKRNEARSASMSTAAMFEKTWTDTRVASALKAIKKSVNVVDRPETAEQARARLLQVRAALEHAGDKAFHAQARDLLWLHANTLHYFTIEKFDLVLSPPVNIDDMKSQISCEMRTKLPNAVKGNRDKLLQKKYGPLYVWGQLVTWYKQTVYAPDASLSADRRGSLSLPDPESCYSAVPTKYTSSERRSLIKLMRSNIHAMWPTTMSWSFKNPTKVYGSPMFDEALRETFPKEYASGASFQTLLGEFERS
;
A
#
# COMPACT_ATOMS: atom_id res chain seq x y z
N MET A 1 33.87 20.42 51.96
CA MET A 1 33.02 19.78 52.99
C MET A 1 32.10 18.81 52.28
N ALA A 2 32.23 17.50 52.56
CA ALA A 2 31.40 16.47 51.92
C ALA A 2 29.94 16.59 52.38
N PRO A 3 28.94 16.49 51.49
CA PRO A 3 27.55 16.41 51.92
C PRO A 3 27.27 15.00 52.45
N ALA A 4 26.55 14.96 53.57
CA ALA A 4 26.18 13.74 54.28
C ALA A 4 25.35 12.80 53.41
N ARG A 5 25.69 11.50 53.46
CA ARG A 5 24.88 10.40 52.89
C ARG A 5 23.51 10.36 53.57
N ALA A 6 22.47 10.79 52.85
CA ALA A 6 21.09 10.46 53.19
C ALA A 6 20.85 8.95 53.01
N SER A 7 19.95 8.40 53.83
CA SER A 7 19.60 6.98 53.99
C SER A 7 19.50 6.13 52.70
N ASN A 8 20.24 5.02 52.64
CA ASN A 8 20.26 4.03 51.54
C ASN A 8 18.92 3.30 51.26
N GLY A 9 17.87 3.49 52.08
CA GLY A 9 16.60 2.76 51.95
C GLY A 9 15.64 3.33 50.90
N THR A 10 15.57 4.66 50.75
CA THR A 10 14.61 5.36 49.87
C THR A 10 15.08 5.40 48.41
N THR A 11 16.39 5.56 48.18
CA THR A 11 17.03 5.51 46.85
C THR A 11 16.92 4.12 46.21
N SER A 12 17.02 3.04 46.99
CA SER A 12 16.86 1.66 46.49
C SER A 12 15.42 1.35 46.05
N SER A 13 14.41 1.89 46.76
CA SER A 13 12.99 1.71 46.41
C SER A 13 12.61 2.46 45.13
N ARG A 14 13.00 3.74 45.03
CA ARG A 14 12.77 4.60 43.85
C ARG A 14 13.39 4.02 42.58
N ALA A 15 14.64 3.55 42.66
CA ALA A 15 15.33 2.94 41.53
C ALA A 15 14.64 1.65 41.06
N ARG A 16 14.13 0.84 41.99
CA ARG A 16 13.44 -0.42 41.69
C ARG A 16 12.10 -0.19 40.98
N GLU A 17 11.35 0.82 41.39
CA GLU A 17 10.07 1.20 40.79
C GLU A 17 10.22 1.71 39.35
N LEU A 18 11.20 2.60 39.12
CA LEU A 18 11.50 3.08 37.76
C LEU A 18 12.00 1.95 36.85
N ARG A 19 12.86 1.07 37.35
CA ARG A 19 13.31 -0.12 36.58
C ARG A 19 12.15 -1.02 36.17
N ARG A 20 11.20 -1.25 37.09
CA ARG A 20 9.98 -2.01 36.77
C ARG A 20 9.13 -1.32 35.70
N THR A 21 9.05 0.01 35.75
CA THR A 21 8.33 0.82 34.76
C THR A 21 9.00 0.72 33.38
N PHE A 22 10.32 0.87 33.32
CA PHE A 22 11.10 0.70 32.08
C PHE A 22 10.96 -0.72 31.51
N ASP A 23 11.04 -1.75 32.35
CA ASP A 23 10.83 -3.14 31.92
C ASP A 23 9.42 -3.38 31.38
N LEU A 24 8.39 -2.70 31.92
CA LEU A 24 7.02 -2.78 31.43
C LEU A 24 6.88 -2.09 30.08
N LEU A 25 7.41 -0.86 29.94
CA LEU A 25 7.44 -0.13 28.68
C LEU A 25 8.13 -0.96 27.59
N ALA A 26 9.21 -1.68 27.93
CA ALA A 26 9.98 -2.45 26.95
C ALA A 26 9.25 -3.71 26.46
N ARG A 27 8.19 -4.14 27.16
CA ARG A 27 7.34 -5.29 26.79
C ARG A 27 6.06 -4.88 26.10
N THR A 28 5.57 -3.67 26.37
CA THR A 28 4.27 -3.16 25.91
C THR A 28 4.39 -2.37 24.61
N GLU A 29 5.50 -1.64 24.44
CA GLU A 29 5.78 -0.92 23.20
C GLU A 29 6.41 -1.86 22.14
N PRO A 30 5.82 -2.00 20.94
CA PRO A 30 6.30 -2.93 19.90
C PRO A 30 7.70 -2.63 19.33
N TYR A 31 8.34 -1.52 19.72
CA TYR A 31 9.33 -0.84 18.89
C TYR A 31 10.72 -0.80 19.55
N TYR A 32 11.37 -1.97 19.61
CA TYR A 32 12.77 -2.09 19.98
C TYR A 32 13.58 -2.75 18.86
N ALA A 33 13.97 -1.97 17.84
CA ALA A 33 14.84 -2.51 16.79
C ALA A 33 15.70 -1.47 16.05
N CYS A 34 16.09 -0.33 16.66
CA CYS A 34 17.24 0.40 16.11
C CYS A 34 18.54 -0.26 16.59
N ALA A 35 19.07 -1.18 15.78
CA ALA A 35 20.22 -2.02 16.12
C ALA A 35 21.53 -1.23 16.35
N ARG A 36 21.61 0.03 15.87
CA ARG A 36 22.78 0.90 16.03
C ARG A 36 22.37 2.31 16.43
N TRP A 37 22.89 2.77 17.55
CA TRP A 37 22.76 4.15 17.97
C TRP A 37 23.73 5.05 17.20
N ARG A 38 23.25 6.22 16.75
CA ARG A 38 24.00 7.22 16.00
C ARG A 38 24.19 8.48 16.87
N ARG A 39 25.43 8.97 16.93
CA ARG A 39 25.84 10.17 17.69
C ARG A 39 25.96 11.43 16.83
N ALA A 40 26.15 11.28 15.53
CA ALA A 40 26.24 12.40 14.60
C ALA A 40 24.88 12.66 13.95
N PRO A 41 24.52 13.92 13.69
CA PRO A 41 23.36 14.21 12.85
C PRO A 41 23.50 13.56 11.46
N TYR A 42 22.39 13.46 10.73
CA TYR A 42 22.49 13.14 9.30
C TYR A 42 23.05 14.34 8.54
N ASP A 43 23.82 14.06 7.50
CA ASP A 43 24.26 15.10 6.57
C ASP A 43 23.03 15.79 5.96
N ALA A 44 23.08 17.12 5.88
CA ALA A 44 22.02 17.88 5.23
C ALA A 44 21.94 17.48 3.76
N THR A 45 20.72 17.24 3.27
CA THR A 45 20.51 16.94 1.84
C THR A 45 20.37 18.27 1.09
N PRO A 46 21.36 18.68 0.28
CA PRO A 46 21.30 19.95 -0.44
C PRO A 46 20.19 19.92 -1.50
N TYR A 47 19.61 21.09 -1.78
CA TYR A 47 18.64 21.28 -2.85
C TYR A 47 18.79 22.63 -3.53
N GLU A 48 18.36 22.68 -4.78
CA GLU A 48 18.20 23.91 -5.56
C GLU A 48 16.89 24.59 -5.14
N GLY A 49 16.98 25.82 -4.63
CA GLY A 49 15.82 26.63 -4.32
C GLY A 49 15.10 27.09 -5.58
N LEU A 50 13.81 26.75 -5.71
CA LEU A 50 12.97 27.20 -6.81
C LEU A 50 12.34 28.57 -6.53
N GLY A 51 11.94 29.28 -7.59
CA GLY A 51 11.18 30.50 -7.48
C GLY A 51 9.83 30.30 -6.79
N THR A 52 9.27 31.39 -6.28
CA THR A 52 8.04 31.34 -5.48
C THR A 52 6.86 30.76 -6.26
N GLY A 53 6.38 29.59 -5.84
CA GLY A 53 5.24 28.90 -6.48
C GLY A 53 5.59 28.24 -7.82
N GLU A 54 6.87 28.11 -8.17
CA GLU A 54 7.30 27.48 -9.41
C GLU A 54 7.43 25.97 -9.27
N TYR A 55 6.87 25.24 -10.22
CA TYR A 55 7.11 23.81 -10.39
C TYR A 55 7.99 23.58 -11.62
N VAL A 56 8.78 22.50 -11.61
CA VAL A 56 9.63 22.11 -12.74
C VAL A 56 9.32 20.68 -13.19
N PRO A 57 9.58 20.31 -14.46
CA PRO A 57 9.45 18.93 -14.89
C PRO A 57 10.44 18.05 -14.12
N GLY A 58 10.00 16.88 -13.71
CA GLY A 58 10.90 15.92 -13.08
C GLY A 58 11.94 15.33 -14.03
N VAL A 59 13.01 14.82 -13.45
CA VAL A 59 14.10 14.15 -14.19
C VAL A 59 13.55 13.05 -15.10
N GLY A 60 13.78 13.19 -16.41
CA GLY A 60 13.36 12.23 -17.43
C GLY A 60 11.93 12.42 -17.96
N VAL A 61 11.18 13.42 -17.48
CA VAL A 61 9.88 13.81 -18.07
C VAL A 61 10.13 14.49 -19.43
N SER A 62 9.43 14.05 -20.48
CA SER A 62 9.57 14.63 -21.82
C SER A 62 8.96 16.04 -21.89
N ALA A 63 9.39 16.86 -22.85
CA ALA A 63 8.81 18.20 -23.02
C ALA A 63 7.28 18.18 -23.26
N ALA A 64 6.79 17.20 -24.03
CA ALA A 64 5.36 17.04 -24.29
C ALA A 64 4.57 16.59 -23.06
N ASP A 65 5.14 15.69 -22.25
CA ASP A 65 4.52 15.26 -20.99
C ASP A 65 4.53 16.40 -19.96
N ALA A 66 5.61 17.19 -19.93
CA ALA A 66 5.72 18.37 -19.08
C ALA A 66 4.67 19.44 -19.44
N GLU A 67 4.47 19.73 -20.72
CA GLU A 67 3.41 20.65 -21.18
C GLU A 67 2.03 20.18 -20.71
N THR A 68 1.77 18.87 -20.82
CA THR A 68 0.52 18.26 -20.34
C THR A 68 0.38 18.38 -18.82
N LEU A 69 1.45 18.17 -18.05
CA LEU A 69 1.44 18.32 -16.59
C LEU A 69 1.14 19.75 -16.16
N PHE A 70 1.79 20.74 -16.77
CA PHE A 70 1.57 22.15 -16.42
C PHE A 70 0.20 22.65 -16.87
N ASP A 71 -0.32 22.17 -18.01
CA ASP A 71 -1.71 22.41 -18.39
C ASP A 71 -2.68 21.89 -17.31
N ARG A 72 -2.39 20.71 -16.73
CA ARG A 72 -3.19 20.13 -15.65
C ARG A 72 -3.11 20.88 -14.33
N LEU A 73 -2.28 21.92 -14.19
CA LEU A 73 -2.37 22.86 -13.07
C LEU A 73 -3.43 23.94 -13.28
N ARG A 74 -3.79 24.27 -14.52
CA ARG A 74 -4.78 25.32 -14.82
C ARG A 74 -6.17 24.92 -14.32
N THR A 75 -6.81 25.77 -13.53
CA THR A 75 -8.08 25.50 -12.86
C THR A 75 -9.05 26.67 -13.02
N SER A 76 -10.34 26.36 -13.05
CA SER A 76 -11.42 27.34 -13.02
C SER A 76 -11.93 27.62 -11.60
N THR A 77 -11.43 26.91 -10.59
CA THR A 77 -11.72 27.21 -9.18
C THR A 77 -11.22 28.61 -8.84
N SER A 78 -11.96 29.35 -8.02
CA SER A 78 -11.56 30.68 -7.56
C SER A 78 -10.28 30.62 -6.72
N ASP A 79 -9.52 31.71 -6.67
CA ASP A 79 -8.37 31.85 -5.78
C ASP A 79 -8.76 31.58 -4.31
N GLY A 80 -7.89 30.91 -3.57
CA GLY A 80 -8.17 30.45 -2.20
C GLY A 80 -8.11 28.93 -2.06
N TRP A 81 -8.39 28.44 -0.85
CA TRP A 81 -8.32 27.01 -0.52
C TRP A 81 -9.31 26.20 -1.34
N THR A 82 -8.87 25.10 -1.96
CA THR A 82 -9.77 24.31 -2.80
C THR A 82 -10.82 23.55 -1.99
N ASP A 83 -10.58 23.27 -0.72
CA ASP A 83 -11.53 22.48 0.08
C ASP A 83 -12.75 23.30 0.55
N VAL A 84 -12.76 24.61 0.25
CA VAL A 84 -13.82 25.54 0.61
C VAL A 84 -14.76 25.72 -0.58
N VAL A 85 -15.90 25.04 -0.54
CA VAL A 85 -16.98 25.33 -1.49
C VAL A 85 -17.69 26.58 -0.99
N GLY A 86 -17.49 27.72 -1.67
CA GLY A 86 -18.30 28.90 -1.45
C GLY A 86 -19.76 28.55 -1.68
N HIS A 87 -20.63 28.86 -0.72
CA HIS A 87 -22.07 28.77 -0.92
C HIS A 87 -22.40 29.63 -2.16
N ALA A 88 -22.94 28.99 -3.19
CA ALA A 88 -23.56 29.73 -4.28
C ALA A 88 -24.64 30.62 -3.65
N GLU A 89 -24.55 31.93 -3.89
CA GLU A 89 -25.65 32.83 -3.59
C GLU A 89 -26.85 32.37 -4.43
N ASP A 90 -27.78 31.67 -3.77
CA ASP A 90 -29.06 31.33 -4.38
C ASP A 90 -29.74 32.65 -4.77
N ALA A 91 -29.98 32.82 -6.06
CA ALA A 91 -30.66 33.97 -6.66
C ALA A 91 -32.16 34.08 -6.27
N ASN A 92 -32.59 33.45 -5.18
CA ASN A 92 -33.90 33.61 -4.58
C ASN A 92 -33.76 33.68 -3.06
N GLY A 93 -33.96 34.89 -2.53
CA GLY A 93 -33.87 35.19 -1.11
C GLY A 93 -34.78 34.30 -0.24
N GLY A 94 -34.23 33.85 0.89
CA GLY A 94 -34.88 33.06 1.93
C GLY A 94 -34.29 31.65 1.96
N VAL A 95 -33.34 31.32 2.83
CA VAL A 95 -33.50 31.16 4.27
C VAL A 95 -32.17 31.48 4.98
N LYS A 96 -32.17 32.41 5.93
CA LYS A 96 -31.08 32.57 6.91
C LYS A 96 -31.08 31.35 7.82
N ARG A 97 -30.03 30.51 7.76
CA ARG A 97 -29.60 29.75 8.94
C ARG A 97 -28.49 30.57 9.58
N GLU A 98 -28.71 30.95 10.83
CA GLU A 98 -27.78 31.71 11.65
C GLU A 98 -26.41 31.02 11.65
N VAL A 99 -25.42 31.78 11.21
CA VAL A 99 -24.02 31.50 11.54
C VAL A 99 -23.89 31.95 12.98
N ASP A 100 -23.63 31.02 13.89
CA ASP A 100 -23.17 31.37 15.24
C ASP A 100 -21.80 32.06 15.09
N GLU A 101 -21.84 33.39 15.07
CA GLU A 101 -20.70 34.26 15.32
C GLU A 101 -20.36 34.19 16.81
N ASP A 102 -19.75 33.10 17.26
CA ASP A 102 -19.04 33.10 18.55
C ASP A 102 -17.65 32.49 18.38
N ALA A 103 -16.75 33.38 17.94
CA ALA A 103 -15.31 33.18 17.99
C ALA A 103 -14.85 33.37 19.43
N GLY A 104 -14.63 32.28 20.17
CA GLY A 104 -14.22 32.47 21.56
C GLY A 104 -13.97 31.26 22.46
N SER A 105 -13.95 30.02 21.97
CA SER A 105 -13.48 28.90 22.81
C SER A 105 -13.12 27.70 21.95
N GLY A 106 -11.86 27.27 22.02
CA GLY A 106 -11.39 26.06 21.35
C GLY A 106 -12.00 24.81 21.97
N GLU A 107 -13.12 24.33 21.42
CA GLU A 107 -13.62 23.00 21.74
C GLU A 107 -12.83 21.93 20.98
N VAL A 108 -12.23 21.03 21.75
CA VAL A 108 -11.52 19.83 21.31
C VAL A 108 -12.55 18.71 21.23
N SER A 109 -12.88 18.22 20.03
CA SER A 109 -13.61 16.96 19.90
C SER A 109 -12.61 15.80 19.77
N VAL A 110 -12.56 14.95 20.79
CA VAL A 110 -11.75 13.72 20.79
C VAL A 110 -12.57 12.62 20.12
N VAL A 111 -12.13 12.15 18.96
CA VAL A 111 -12.64 10.93 18.32
C VAL A 111 -11.49 9.93 18.25
N GLY A 112 -11.31 9.16 19.33
CA GLY A 112 -10.10 8.36 19.55
C GLY A 112 -8.82 9.21 19.65
N ASN A 113 -7.65 8.64 19.33
CA ASN A 113 -6.36 9.38 19.30
C ASN A 113 -6.25 10.43 18.16
N ARG A 114 -7.31 10.67 17.39
CA ARG A 114 -7.35 11.77 16.42
C ARG A 114 -7.79 13.04 17.14
N VAL A 115 -6.84 13.91 17.44
CA VAL A 115 -7.15 15.32 17.68
C VAL A 115 -7.44 15.94 16.31
N VAL A 116 -8.70 15.89 15.88
CA VAL A 116 -9.15 16.70 14.73
C VAL A 116 -9.26 18.14 15.24
N ARG A 117 -8.16 18.88 15.20
CA ARG A 117 -8.23 20.34 15.41
C ARG A 117 -8.96 20.93 14.22
N LYS A 118 -10.01 21.72 14.48
CA LYS A 118 -10.62 22.56 13.44
C LYS A 118 -9.48 23.33 12.76
N PRO A 119 -9.32 23.26 11.43
CA PRO A 119 -8.34 24.10 10.74
C PRO A 119 -8.63 25.57 11.09
N ALA A 120 -7.57 26.37 11.14
CA ALA A 120 -7.71 27.83 11.15
C ALA A 120 -8.68 28.24 10.02
N ALA A 121 -9.47 29.30 10.24
CA ALA A 121 -10.47 29.75 9.27
C ALA A 121 -9.84 29.81 7.86
N PRO A 122 -10.47 29.21 6.84
CA PRO A 122 -9.86 29.10 5.53
C PRO A 122 -9.50 30.47 4.96
N VAL A 123 -8.32 30.57 4.36
CA VAL A 123 -7.90 31.79 3.67
C VAL A 123 -8.67 31.89 2.36
N THR A 124 -9.60 32.83 2.27
CA THR A 124 -10.52 33.01 1.14
C THR A 124 -10.07 34.05 0.12
N SER A 125 -8.94 34.72 0.31
CA SER A 125 -8.45 35.74 -0.63
C SER A 125 -6.93 35.73 -0.82
N ARG A 126 -6.51 36.22 -2.00
CA ARG A 126 -5.10 36.36 -2.41
C ARG A 126 -4.29 37.25 -1.48
N GLU A 127 -4.88 38.33 -0.97
CA GLU A 127 -4.24 39.30 -0.07
C GLU A 127 -4.03 38.73 1.33
N ALA A 128 -4.94 37.83 1.76
CA ALA A 128 -4.87 37.17 3.06
C ALA A 128 -3.81 36.05 3.13
N LEU A 129 -3.28 35.57 1.99
CA LEU A 129 -2.21 34.56 1.96
C LEU A 129 -0.86 35.10 2.50
N GLY A 130 -0.64 36.41 2.47
CA GLY A 130 0.62 37.03 2.85
C GLY A 130 1.81 36.62 1.97
N SER A 131 3.02 37.04 2.37
CA SER A 131 4.28 36.62 1.73
C SER A 131 4.81 35.34 2.40
N PRO A 132 5.45 34.43 1.66
CA PRO A 132 6.12 33.28 2.24
C PRO A 132 7.19 33.69 3.26
N MET A 133 7.37 32.84 4.27
CA MET A 133 8.43 33.00 5.27
C MET A 133 9.81 32.88 4.63
N ARG A 134 10.79 33.59 5.21
CA ARG A 134 12.16 33.65 4.70
C ARG A 134 13.12 32.89 5.63
N LEU A 135 13.99 32.09 5.01
CA LEU A 135 15.12 31.46 5.70
C LEU A 135 16.06 32.53 6.28
N GLY A 136 16.53 32.31 7.50
CA GLY A 136 17.41 33.22 8.23
C GLY A 136 16.73 34.47 8.79
N VAL A 137 15.42 34.62 8.60
CA VAL A 137 14.64 35.74 9.17
C VAL A 137 13.48 35.21 10.00
N ASP A 138 12.60 34.42 9.41
CA ASP A 138 11.42 33.88 10.07
C ASP A 138 11.67 32.47 10.60
N VAL A 139 12.42 31.68 9.82
CA VAL A 139 12.69 30.27 10.04
C VAL A 139 14.14 29.91 9.70
N GLU A 140 14.64 28.81 10.25
CA GLU A 140 15.99 28.30 9.99
C GLU A 140 15.98 26.78 9.79
N GLU A 141 16.76 26.31 8.83
CA GLU A 141 17.06 24.89 8.64
C GLU A 141 18.25 24.48 9.51
N ARG A 142 18.10 23.44 10.32
CA ARG A 142 19.20 22.90 11.13
C ARG A 142 19.03 21.40 11.40
N PRO A 143 20.12 20.69 11.74
CA PRO A 143 20.01 19.30 12.19
C PRO A 143 19.19 19.23 13.48
N LEU A 144 18.17 18.37 13.49
CA LEU A 144 17.29 18.18 14.64
C LEU A 144 17.37 16.77 15.18
N TRP A 145 17.01 16.67 16.45
CA TRP A 145 16.98 15.46 17.25
C TRP A 145 15.55 15.20 17.73
N GLY A 146 15.19 13.94 17.91
CA GLY A 146 13.88 13.52 18.35
C GLY A 146 13.95 12.27 19.21
N VAL A 147 12.87 12.01 19.93
CA VAL A 147 12.72 10.83 20.77
C VAL A 147 11.53 9.99 20.31
N ASP A 148 11.68 8.68 20.45
CA ASP A 148 10.59 7.72 20.27
C ASP A 148 9.61 7.74 21.46
N CYS A 149 8.47 7.05 21.31
CA CYS A 149 7.45 6.95 22.35
C CYS A 149 8.02 6.40 23.67
N TYR A 150 8.90 5.41 23.56
CA TYR A 150 9.53 4.75 24.69
C TYR A 150 10.34 5.74 25.53
N THR A 151 11.24 6.45 24.88
CA THR A 151 12.16 7.40 25.51
C THR A 151 11.38 8.56 26.14
N ARG A 152 10.31 9.02 25.48
CA ARG A 152 9.39 10.02 26.05
C ARG A 152 8.76 9.51 27.35
N GLU A 153 8.18 8.31 27.36
CA GLU A 153 7.57 7.76 28.58
C GLU A 153 8.60 7.50 29.68
N ALA A 154 9.83 7.10 29.34
CA ALA A 154 10.91 6.98 30.31
C ALA A 154 11.28 8.32 30.97
N ILE A 155 11.30 9.40 30.18
CA ILE A 155 11.51 10.77 30.67
C ILE A 155 10.36 11.18 31.59
N LEU A 156 9.10 10.99 31.16
CA LEU A 156 7.92 11.35 31.97
C LEU A 156 7.89 10.58 33.29
N ALA A 157 8.19 9.27 33.28
CA ALA A 157 8.28 8.46 34.49
C ALA A 157 9.38 8.97 35.44
N SER A 158 10.53 9.38 34.89
CA SER A 158 11.64 9.94 35.68
C SER A 158 11.25 11.28 36.32
N VAL A 159 10.64 12.18 35.55
CA VAL A 159 10.15 13.48 36.04
C VAL A 159 9.07 13.31 37.10
N ALA A 160 8.23 12.28 37.02
CA ALA A 160 7.20 11.99 38.02
C ALA A 160 7.74 11.74 39.44
N THR A 161 9.04 11.49 39.58
CA THR A 161 9.67 11.35 40.90
C THR A 161 10.01 12.69 41.58
N ALA A 162 9.88 13.81 40.87
CA ALA A 162 9.95 15.14 41.47
C ALA A 162 8.62 15.48 42.16
N PRO A 163 8.63 16.07 43.38
CA PRO A 163 7.41 16.30 44.16
C PRO A 163 6.30 17.07 43.42
N ALA A 164 6.68 18.07 42.62
CA ALA A 164 5.73 18.89 41.87
C ALA A 164 5.06 18.19 40.68
N PHE A 165 5.57 17.02 40.28
CA PHE A 165 5.15 16.25 39.10
C PHE A 165 4.66 14.83 39.46
N ALA A 166 4.65 14.49 40.75
CA ALA A 166 4.21 13.19 41.26
C ALA A 166 2.68 13.02 41.17
N GLY A 167 2.23 11.78 40.95
CA GLY A 167 0.82 11.43 40.79
C GLY A 167 0.39 11.27 39.33
N GLU A 168 -0.58 10.39 39.08
CA GLU A 168 -1.10 10.14 37.73
C GLU A 168 -1.86 11.35 37.16
N ASP A 169 -2.54 12.09 38.03
CA ASP A 169 -3.26 13.34 37.74
C ASP A 169 -2.36 14.47 37.21
N ARG A 170 -1.04 14.36 37.42
CA ARG A 170 -0.05 15.38 36.97
C ARG A 170 0.62 15.05 35.64
N ARG A 171 0.11 14.09 34.88
CA ARG A 171 0.66 13.73 33.56
C ARG A 171 0.74 14.92 32.61
N ASP A 172 -0.30 15.75 32.57
CA ASP A 172 -0.33 16.92 31.68
C ASP A 172 0.78 17.92 32.01
N LYS A 173 1.06 18.14 33.31
CA LYS A 173 2.18 18.99 33.74
C LYS A 173 3.54 18.41 33.32
N ARG A 174 3.70 17.08 33.32
CA ARG A 174 4.93 16.42 32.83
C ARG A 174 5.07 16.56 31.32
N VAL A 175 3.99 16.38 30.57
CA VAL A 175 3.95 16.59 29.12
C VAL A 175 4.26 18.05 28.79
N GLU A 176 3.73 19.00 29.56
CA GLU A 176 4.03 20.43 29.40
C GLU A 176 5.51 20.72 29.63
N PHE A 177 6.13 20.20 30.70
CA PHE A 177 7.58 20.31 30.93
C PHE A 177 8.37 19.75 29.72
N PHE A 178 7.98 18.58 29.22
CA PHE A 178 8.63 17.95 28.08
C PHE A 178 8.52 18.82 26.80
N VAL A 179 7.31 19.28 26.46
CA VAL A 179 7.04 20.02 25.21
C VAL A 179 7.54 21.46 25.26
N LYS A 180 7.45 22.14 26.40
CA LYS A 180 7.80 23.57 26.51
C LYS A 180 9.23 23.83 26.96
N ARG A 181 9.88 22.89 27.64
CA ARG A 181 11.26 23.07 28.14
C ARG A 181 12.24 22.14 27.45
N LEU A 182 11.98 20.84 27.48
CA LEU A 182 12.93 19.83 27.02
C LEU A 182 13.08 19.83 25.48
N LEU A 183 11.98 19.74 24.75
CA LEU A 183 12.02 19.63 23.28
C LEU A 183 12.58 20.89 22.58
N PRO A 184 12.22 22.12 22.96
CA PRO A 184 12.81 23.33 22.38
C PRO A 184 14.31 23.41 22.68
N LYS A 185 14.75 23.07 23.90
CA LYS A 185 16.18 23.03 24.24
C LYS A 185 16.93 21.98 23.43
N LEU A 186 16.34 20.81 23.18
CA LEU A 186 16.93 19.76 22.35
C LEU A 186 17.25 20.28 20.94
N HIS A 187 16.37 21.10 20.37
CA HIS A 187 16.56 21.70 19.04
C HIS A 187 17.63 22.81 18.98
N THR A 188 18.24 23.18 20.12
CA THR A 188 19.37 24.13 20.16
C THR A 188 20.74 23.47 20.37
N LEU A 189 20.79 22.16 20.64
CA LEU A 189 22.04 21.49 21.06
C LEU A 189 23.01 21.15 19.92
N GLY A 190 22.60 21.27 18.66
CA GLY A 190 23.47 20.95 17.52
C GLY A 190 24.06 19.54 17.62
N ASP A 191 25.37 19.39 17.53
CA ASP A 191 26.06 18.10 17.59
C ASP A 191 25.96 17.39 18.95
N ASP A 192 25.60 18.10 20.03
CA ASP A 192 25.47 17.52 21.37
C ASP A 192 24.08 16.94 21.65
N GLY A 193 23.12 17.09 20.73
CA GLY A 193 21.72 16.70 20.95
C GLY A 193 21.47 15.19 21.12
N TRP A 194 22.47 14.34 20.86
CA TRP A 194 22.36 12.91 21.11
C TRP A 194 22.44 12.53 22.60
N ASP A 195 23.01 13.39 23.46
CA ASP A 195 23.21 13.12 24.89
C ASP A 195 22.08 13.69 25.75
N ALA A 196 21.17 12.80 26.19
CA ALA A 196 20.05 13.17 27.06
C ALA A 196 20.46 13.77 28.41
N ALA A 197 21.67 13.48 28.93
CA ALA A 197 22.17 14.10 30.15
C ALA A 197 22.53 15.57 29.91
N VAL A 198 23.23 15.85 28.81
CA VAL A 198 23.54 17.23 28.40
C VAL A 198 22.25 18.02 28.21
N LEU A 199 21.24 17.43 27.57
CA LEU A 199 19.92 18.06 27.45
C LEU A 199 19.32 18.41 28.82
N ALA A 200 19.28 17.46 29.75
CA ALA A 200 18.70 17.68 31.06
C ALA A 200 19.51 18.69 31.89
N GLU A 201 20.84 18.74 31.76
CA GLU A 201 21.71 19.76 32.34
C GLU A 201 21.39 21.16 31.81
N ARG A 202 21.26 21.32 30.49
CA ARG A 202 20.93 22.63 29.90
C ARG A 202 19.55 23.14 30.31
N VAL A 203 18.56 22.25 30.44
CA VAL A 203 17.23 22.63 30.94
C VAL A 203 17.29 22.97 32.42
N LEU A 204 18.15 22.30 33.21
CA LEU A 204 18.39 22.64 34.60
C LEU A 204 19.01 24.04 34.75
N ASP A 205 20.02 24.36 33.95
CA ASP A 205 20.69 25.66 33.96
C ASP A 205 19.69 26.80 33.66
N ASP A 206 18.87 26.63 32.61
CA ASP A 206 17.80 27.57 32.26
C ASP A 206 16.80 27.74 33.41
N ALA A 207 16.32 26.63 33.99
CA ALA A 207 15.35 26.66 35.07
C ALA A 207 15.88 27.38 36.31
N ILE A 208 17.16 27.19 36.66
CA ILE A 208 17.82 27.91 37.74
C ILE A 208 17.93 29.41 37.43
N ALA A 209 18.31 29.76 36.20
CA ALA A 209 18.43 31.16 35.78
C ALA A 209 17.07 31.89 35.79
N GLU A 210 15.98 31.19 35.46
CA GLU A 210 14.61 31.70 35.49
C GLU A 210 13.96 31.68 36.88
N GLY A 211 14.55 30.97 37.86
CA GLY A 211 13.97 30.76 39.19
C GLY A 211 12.80 29.76 39.22
N ASP A 212 12.70 28.88 38.22
CA ASP A 212 11.68 27.83 38.11
C ASP A 212 12.11 26.57 38.89
N GLU A 213 11.85 26.57 40.19
CA GLU A 213 12.24 25.48 41.09
C GLU A 213 11.59 24.12 40.75
N ASP A 214 10.38 24.15 40.19
CA ASP A 214 9.68 22.95 39.74
C ASP A 214 10.42 22.32 38.56
N ALA A 215 10.71 23.11 37.50
CA ALA A 215 11.48 22.64 36.36
C ALA A 215 12.89 22.19 36.76
N ALA A 216 13.55 22.90 37.68
CA ALA A 216 14.85 22.51 38.19
C ALA A 216 14.79 21.16 38.93
N ALA A 217 13.76 20.92 39.74
CA ALA A 217 13.54 19.63 40.41
C ALA A 217 13.26 18.49 39.40
N ALA A 218 12.48 18.75 38.36
CA ALA A 218 12.22 17.80 37.27
C ALA A 218 13.51 17.43 36.52
N SER A 219 14.33 18.41 36.13
CA SER A 219 15.61 18.17 35.45
C SER A 219 16.59 17.39 36.32
N ARG A 220 16.67 17.70 37.63
CA ARG A 220 17.47 16.91 38.59
C ARG A 220 16.99 15.46 38.71
N ALA A 221 15.68 15.24 38.72
CA ALA A 221 15.11 13.89 38.76
C ALA A 221 15.42 13.09 37.48
N LEU A 222 15.36 13.73 36.32
CA LEU A 222 15.74 13.13 35.04
C LEU A 222 17.24 12.79 34.99
N LEU A 223 18.12 13.73 35.38
CA LEU A 223 19.56 13.49 35.44
C LEU A 223 19.93 12.32 36.35
N TRP A 224 19.32 12.26 37.53
CA TRP A 224 19.51 11.15 38.46
C TRP A 224 19.09 9.81 37.81
N ALA A 225 17.96 9.76 37.11
CA ALA A 225 17.50 8.54 36.44
C ALA A 225 18.43 8.12 35.30
N ILE A 226 18.93 9.07 34.50
CA ILE A 226 19.89 8.79 33.43
C ILE A 226 21.17 8.16 34.00
N HIS A 227 21.75 8.76 35.04
CA HIS A 227 23.02 8.28 35.59
C HIS A 227 22.89 6.97 36.39
N GLU A 228 21.92 6.90 37.31
CA GLU A 228 21.82 5.77 38.25
C GLU A 228 21.12 4.54 37.66
N LEU A 229 20.32 4.73 36.59
CA LEU A 229 19.55 3.66 35.99
C LEU A 229 20.10 3.26 34.61
N ASP A 230 20.36 4.20 33.70
CA ASP A 230 20.74 3.86 32.32
C ASP A 230 22.26 3.81 32.15
N ASP A 231 23.01 4.83 32.58
CA ASP A 231 24.49 4.83 32.51
C ASP A 231 25.08 3.69 33.36
N ALA A 232 24.65 3.55 34.61
CA ALA A 232 25.10 2.45 35.47
C ALA A 232 24.78 1.04 34.89
N ASP A 233 23.68 0.88 34.17
CA ASP A 233 23.34 -0.39 33.51
C ASP A 233 24.10 -0.60 32.21
N ALA A 234 24.35 0.48 31.47
CA ALA A 234 25.21 0.48 30.31
C ALA A 234 26.64 0.07 30.69
N GLU A 235 27.19 0.61 31.79
CA GLU A 235 28.49 0.22 32.36
C GLU A 235 28.53 -1.27 32.71
N LYS A 236 27.52 -1.77 33.43
CA LYS A 236 27.43 -3.20 33.78
C LYS A 236 27.41 -4.08 32.54
N ARG A 237 26.59 -3.76 31.54
CA ARG A 237 26.50 -4.50 30.27
C ARG A 237 27.80 -4.48 29.48
N ALA A 238 28.45 -3.32 29.39
CA ALA A 238 29.76 -3.16 28.76
C ALA A 238 30.84 -4.02 29.45
N ASN A 239 30.86 -3.99 30.78
CA ASN A 239 31.78 -4.80 31.61
C ASN A 239 31.54 -6.31 31.45
N GLU A 240 30.27 -6.75 31.40
CA GLU A 240 29.92 -8.16 31.16
C GLU A 240 30.29 -8.62 29.74
N SER A 241 30.06 -7.78 28.72
CA SER A 241 30.46 -8.05 27.34
C SER A 241 31.97 -8.23 27.21
N THR A 242 32.73 -7.34 27.84
CA THR A 242 34.20 -7.40 27.90
C THR A 242 34.69 -8.68 28.61
N LYS A 243 34.08 -9.04 29.74
CA LYS A 243 34.35 -10.30 30.45
C LYS A 243 34.02 -11.54 29.61
N LYS A 244 32.92 -11.53 28.84
CA LYS A 244 32.54 -12.63 27.93
C LYS A 244 33.51 -12.75 26.75
N LYS A 245 33.93 -11.64 26.14
CA LYS A 245 34.96 -11.62 25.07
C LYS A 245 36.30 -12.15 25.59
N ALA A 246 36.73 -11.74 26.78
CA ALA A 246 37.95 -12.24 27.42
C ALA A 246 37.88 -13.75 27.76
N LYS A 247 36.72 -14.27 28.17
CA LYS A 247 36.50 -15.71 28.37
C LYS A 247 36.51 -16.50 27.06
N LYS A 248 35.94 -15.96 25.98
CA LYS A 248 35.93 -16.58 24.65
C LYS A 248 37.34 -16.64 24.06
N ALA A 249 38.14 -15.60 24.25
CA ALA A 249 39.56 -15.57 23.86
C ALA A 249 40.44 -16.56 24.65
N LYS A 250 40.03 -16.96 25.87
CA LYS A 250 40.71 -17.99 26.67
C LYS A 250 40.29 -19.43 26.33
N GLY A 251 39.24 -19.63 25.53
CA GLY A 251 38.72 -20.96 25.16
C GLY A 251 39.30 -21.56 23.88
N ASP A 252 39.88 -20.74 23.00
CA ASP A 252 40.63 -21.19 21.82
C ASP A 252 42.11 -21.31 22.18
N THR A 253 42.62 -22.54 22.29
CA THR A 253 44.01 -22.80 22.68
C THR A 253 45.02 -22.51 21.56
N SER A 254 46.13 -21.89 21.97
CA SER A 254 47.50 -22.07 21.47
C SER A 254 47.82 -21.61 20.04
N THR A 255 47.89 -20.28 19.82
CA THR A 255 48.99 -19.58 19.09
C THR A 255 48.74 -18.06 19.02
N ALA A 256 48.56 -17.40 20.17
CA ALA A 256 48.53 -15.92 20.20
C ALA A 256 48.70 -15.35 21.62
N VAL A 257 49.53 -15.98 22.47
CA VAL A 257 49.69 -15.50 23.86
C VAL A 257 50.49 -14.18 23.93
N GLN A 258 51.07 -13.69 22.82
CA GLN A 258 51.85 -12.45 22.80
C GLN A 258 51.30 -11.33 21.90
N THR A 259 50.22 -11.54 21.14
CA THR A 259 49.56 -10.47 20.36
C THR A 259 48.16 -10.11 20.88
N ALA A 260 47.67 -10.80 21.90
CA ALA A 260 46.36 -10.52 22.51
C ALA A 260 46.42 -9.53 23.69
N GLN A 261 47.60 -9.20 24.23
CA GLN A 261 47.74 -8.20 25.29
C GLN A 261 47.78 -6.77 24.74
N ASP A 262 48.23 -6.58 23.49
CA ASP A 262 48.30 -5.25 22.84
C ASP A 262 47.04 -4.90 22.02
N ALA A 263 46.10 -5.83 21.84
CA ALA A 263 44.83 -5.59 21.14
C ALA A 263 43.64 -5.31 22.10
N VAL A 264 43.89 -5.30 23.41
CA VAL A 264 42.89 -5.00 24.45
C VAL A 264 43.19 -3.66 25.14
N SER A 265 44.24 -2.94 24.72
CA SER A 265 44.42 -1.53 25.03
C SER A 265 43.51 -0.68 24.14
N GLU A 266 42.63 0.10 24.78
CA GLU A 266 41.84 1.20 24.22
C GLU A 266 40.73 0.84 23.21
N VAL A 267 39.69 0.16 23.70
CA VAL A 267 38.34 0.64 23.37
C VAL A 267 37.72 1.09 24.69
N GLU A 268 37.91 2.37 25.02
CA GLU A 268 37.19 3.02 26.09
C GLU A 268 35.69 3.00 25.70
N LEU A 269 34.95 2.01 26.19
CA LEU A 269 33.50 1.93 25.99
C LEU A 269 32.89 3.08 26.78
N VAL A 270 32.55 4.17 26.11
CA VAL A 270 31.85 5.29 26.74
C VAL A 270 30.47 4.77 27.18
N PRO A 271 30.16 4.69 28.49
CA PRO A 271 28.91 4.06 28.95
C PRO A 271 27.68 4.72 28.36
N LYS A 272 27.78 6.02 28.11
CA LYS A 272 26.76 6.80 27.42
C LYS A 272 26.39 6.24 26.06
N GLU A 273 27.20 5.45 25.35
CA GLU A 273 26.88 4.84 24.03
C GLU A 273 26.06 3.55 24.11
N HIS A 274 25.82 3.03 25.32
CA HIS A 274 25.06 1.81 25.55
C HIS A 274 23.75 2.06 26.29
N ARG A 275 23.35 3.33 26.43
CA ARG A 275 22.00 3.71 26.86
C ARG A 275 20.94 3.05 25.98
N VAL A 276 19.90 2.63 26.67
CA VAL A 276 18.72 2.02 26.06
C VAL A 276 17.48 2.83 26.39
N GLN A 277 17.44 3.45 27.56
CA GLN A 277 16.25 4.08 28.12
C GLN A 277 16.06 5.51 27.62
N PHE A 278 17.17 6.24 27.50
CA PHE A 278 17.16 7.67 27.17
C PHE A 278 17.87 7.95 25.84
N ARG A 279 17.58 7.13 24.82
CA ARG A 279 18.21 7.27 23.51
C ARG A 279 17.54 8.38 22.70
N ILE A 280 18.32 9.40 22.34
CA ILE A 280 17.89 10.44 21.40
C ILE A 280 18.40 10.08 20.00
N HIS A 281 17.56 10.29 18.99
CA HIS A 281 17.81 9.92 17.61
C HIS A 281 17.85 11.15 16.70
N PRO A 282 18.74 11.17 15.69
CA PRO A 282 18.74 12.26 14.71
C PRO A 282 17.52 12.13 13.79
N LYS A 283 16.84 13.25 13.52
CA LYS A 283 15.72 13.35 12.57
C LYS A 283 16.15 13.77 11.16
N GLY A 284 17.40 14.23 11.03
CA GLY A 284 17.90 14.90 9.83
C GLY A 284 17.73 16.41 9.94
N THR A 285 17.68 17.09 8.80
CA THR A 285 17.41 18.53 8.74
C THR A 285 15.93 18.79 8.98
N GLY A 286 15.62 19.66 9.94
CA GLY A 286 14.27 20.19 10.14
C GLY A 286 14.26 21.72 10.13
N VAL A 287 13.06 22.29 10.26
CA VAL A 287 12.84 23.74 10.18
C VAL A 287 12.36 24.25 11.54
N VAL A 288 13.00 25.29 12.06
CA VAL A 288 12.69 25.88 13.37
C VAL A 288 12.27 27.34 13.20
N CYS A 289 11.27 27.78 13.95
CA CYS A 289 10.88 29.18 14.01
C CYS A 289 11.96 30.00 14.73
N ILE A 290 12.54 30.99 14.04
CA ILE A 290 13.50 31.95 14.63
C ILE A 290 12.92 33.37 14.70
N ASN A 291 11.68 33.58 14.28
CA ASN A 291 10.99 34.84 14.47
C ASN A 291 10.77 35.08 15.98
N PRO A 292 11.29 36.20 16.55
CA PRO A 292 11.19 36.46 17.99
C PRO A 292 9.74 36.67 18.47
N ASN A 293 8.82 37.03 17.57
CA ASN A 293 7.41 37.20 17.89
C ASN A 293 6.58 35.91 17.73
N GLY A 294 7.23 34.80 17.33
CA GLY A 294 6.55 33.59 16.89
C GLY A 294 5.79 33.79 15.57
N LEU A 295 5.01 32.77 15.21
CA LEU A 295 4.20 32.74 13.99
C LEU A 295 2.74 32.52 14.38
N LYS A 296 1.81 33.21 13.70
CA LYS A 296 0.37 33.11 13.97
C LYS A 296 -0.28 31.99 13.19
N ALA A 297 -1.29 31.35 13.78
CA ALA A 297 -2.13 30.36 13.10
C ALA A 297 -2.67 30.89 11.75
N GLY A 298 -2.79 30.03 10.75
CA GLY A 298 -3.26 30.37 9.41
C GLY A 298 -2.22 31.06 8.52
N THR A 299 -1.02 31.34 9.02
CA THR A 299 0.04 31.99 8.22
C THR A 299 0.63 31.02 7.19
N LEU A 300 0.82 31.50 5.95
CA LEU A 300 1.56 30.78 4.90
C LEU A 300 3.02 30.62 5.30
N VAL A 301 3.47 29.37 5.42
CA VAL A 301 4.88 29.02 5.67
C VAL A 301 5.67 29.18 4.39
N ASN A 302 5.42 28.31 3.41
CA ASN A 302 5.96 28.42 2.05
C ASN A 302 5.19 27.48 1.12
N TYR A 303 5.51 27.51 -0.17
CA TYR A 303 4.97 26.59 -1.16
C TYR A 303 5.69 25.24 -1.11
N TYR A 304 4.93 24.14 -1.19
CA TYR A 304 5.50 22.81 -1.41
C TYR A 304 5.66 22.61 -2.93
N ILE A 305 6.86 22.90 -3.41
CA ILE A 305 7.22 22.92 -4.82
C ILE A 305 8.39 21.98 -5.10
N GLY A 306 8.50 21.54 -6.36
CA GLY A 306 9.55 20.64 -6.79
C GLY A 306 9.31 20.09 -8.19
N GLU A 307 9.86 18.91 -8.41
CA GLU A 307 9.85 18.16 -9.66
C GLU A 307 8.52 17.40 -9.84
N MET A 308 7.80 17.71 -10.92
CA MET A 308 6.50 17.11 -11.22
C MET A 308 6.62 15.86 -12.08
N TYR A 309 5.86 14.82 -11.72
CA TYR A 309 5.76 13.56 -12.46
C TYR A 309 4.30 13.14 -12.68
N PRO A 310 3.96 12.61 -13.87
CA PRO A 310 2.69 11.92 -14.02
C PRO A 310 2.72 10.61 -13.21
N PRO A 311 1.55 10.12 -12.74
CA PRO A 311 1.51 8.89 -11.96
C PRO A 311 2.23 7.70 -12.60
N TRP A 312 1.99 7.40 -13.88
CA TRP A 312 2.65 6.27 -14.56
C TRP A 312 4.18 6.33 -14.46
N GLN A 313 4.78 7.50 -14.69
CA GLN A 313 6.23 7.68 -14.72
C GLN A 313 6.84 7.71 -13.31
N TRP A 314 6.12 8.25 -12.33
CA TRP A 314 6.51 8.20 -10.93
C TRP A 314 6.71 6.76 -10.45
N TYR A 315 5.74 5.88 -10.75
CA TYR A 315 5.85 4.47 -10.38
C TYR A 315 6.95 3.74 -11.17
N GLU A 316 7.16 4.04 -12.46
CA GLU A 316 8.32 3.51 -13.20
C GLU A 316 9.64 3.89 -12.54
N ARG A 317 9.74 5.13 -12.05
CA ARG A 317 10.91 5.64 -11.35
C ARG A 317 11.16 4.90 -10.04
N GLN A 318 10.14 4.75 -9.20
CA GLN A 318 10.24 3.97 -7.98
C GLN A 318 10.67 2.52 -8.25
N ASP A 319 10.11 1.90 -9.28
CA ASP A 319 10.46 0.54 -9.69
C ASP A 319 11.93 0.43 -10.15
N ALA A 320 12.40 1.39 -10.95
CA ALA A 320 13.78 1.44 -11.43
C ALA A 320 14.80 1.60 -10.29
N ILE A 321 14.48 2.44 -9.30
CA ILE A 321 15.28 2.64 -8.08
C ILE A 321 15.35 1.34 -7.28
N LYS A 322 14.20 0.72 -6.97
CA LYS A 322 14.14 -0.55 -6.20
C LYS A 322 14.94 -1.67 -6.87
N LYS A 323 14.88 -1.79 -8.20
CA LYS A 323 15.65 -2.80 -8.95
C LYS A 323 17.14 -2.52 -8.97
N SER A 324 17.51 -1.25 -9.08
CA SER A 324 18.91 -0.82 -9.18
C SER A 324 19.60 -0.90 -7.82
N PHE A 325 18.84 -0.76 -6.73
CA PHE A 325 19.33 -0.71 -5.35
C PHE A 325 18.45 -1.55 -4.40
N PRO A 326 18.39 -2.88 -4.57
CA PRO A 326 17.46 -3.76 -3.84
C PRO A 326 17.74 -3.86 -2.32
N ASN A 327 18.98 -3.55 -1.90
CA ASN A 327 19.41 -3.57 -0.50
C ASN A 327 19.42 -2.16 0.14
N MET A 328 18.97 -1.14 -0.58
CA MET A 328 18.84 0.20 -0.04
C MET A 328 17.60 0.21 0.85
N ASN A 329 17.75 0.62 2.11
CA ASN A 329 16.60 1.10 2.88
C ASN A 329 15.90 2.18 2.03
N LEU A 330 14.57 2.29 2.11
CA LEU A 330 13.82 3.21 1.24
C LEU A 330 14.54 4.57 1.16
N PRO A 331 14.83 5.07 -0.05
CA PRO A 331 15.46 6.38 -0.17
C PRO A 331 14.51 7.42 0.40
N SER A 332 15.07 8.51 0.91
CA SER A 332 14.29 9.64 1.39
C SER A 332 13.58 10.29 0.21
N PHE A 333 12.34 9.87 -0.06
CA PHE A 333 11.47 10.57 -0.99
C PHE A 333 10.86 11.78 -0.27
N PHE A 334 10.94 12.95 -0.90
CA PHE A 334 10.27 14.17 -0.44
C PHE A 334 9.04 14.39 -1.32
N ASN A 335 8.36 13.29 -1.68
CA ASN A 335 7.23 13.33 -2.59
C ASN A 335 5.91 13.64 -1.87
N ILE A 336 5.05 14.41 -2.53
CA ILE A 336 3.66 14.63 -2.14
C ILE A 336 2.76 14.53 -3.37
N THR A 337 1.49 14.21 -3.17
CA THR A 337 0.47 14.26 -4.22
C THR A 337 -0.19 15.64 -4.26
N LEU A 338 -0.14 16.29 -5.42
CA LEU A 338 -1.00 17.41 -5.75
C LEU A 338 -2.30 16.85 -6.33
N GLU A 339 -3.38 16.94 -5.56
CA GLU A 339 -4.70 16.46 -5.95
C GLU A 339 -5.57 17.62 -6.45
N ARG A 340 -6.11 17.50 -7.66
CA ARG A 340 -7.12 18.43 -8.16
C ARG A 340 -8.46 18.16 -7.48
N PRO A 341 -9.15 19.22 -6.98
CA PRO A 341 -10.40 19.04 -6.25
C PRO A 341 -11.53 18.48 -7.13
N ALA A 342 -12.51 17.86 -6.48
CA ALA A 342 -13.62 17.18 -7.16
C ALA A 342 -14.58 18.12 -7.89
N HIS A 343 -14.79 19.32 -7.35
CA HIS A 343 -15.75 20.29 -7.88
C HIS A 343 -15.20 21.09 -9.07
N ASP A 344 -13.89 21.06 -9.31
CA ASP A 344 -13.28 21.69 -10.49
C ASP A 344 -13.91 21.15 -11.78
N GLU A 345 -14.13 22.03 -12.75
CA GLU A 345 -14.83 21.71 -14.01
C GLU A 345 -14.18 20.52 -14.75
N ARG A 346 -12.84 20.44 -14.74
CA ARG A 346 -12.08 19.37 -15.40
C ARG A 346 -11.99 18.09 -14.54
N GLY A 347 -12.38 18.16 -13.27
CA GLY A 347 -12.47 17.05 -12.32
C GLY A 347 -11.12 16.54 -11.80
N ARG A 348 -11.18 15.60 -10.85
CA ARG A 348 -10.03 15.05 -10.11
C ARG A 348 -8.89 14.60 -11.00
N HIS A 349 -7.68 14.85 -10.51
CA HIS A 349 -6.42 14.40 -11.10
C HIS A 349 -5.36 14.34 -10.01
N VAL A 350 -4.33 13.52 -10.20
CA VAL A 350 -3.23 13.34 -9.25
C VAL A 350 -1.91 13.58 -9.95
N ILE A 351 -1.07 14.45 -9.39
CA ILE A 351 0.30 14.67 -9.84
C ILE A 351 1.25 14.43 -8.66
N PHE A 352 2.39 13.81 -8.91
CA PHE A 352 3.42 13.66 -7.89
C PHE A 352 4.40 14.82 -7.98
N VAL A 353 4.68 15.46 -6.84
CA VAL A 353 5.69 16.52 -6.68
C VAL A 353 6.78 15.98 -5.80
N GLU A 354 8.00 15.83 -6.32
CA GLU A 354 9.19 15.38 -5.59
C GLU A 354 10.12 16.56 -5.33
N ALA A 355 10.45 16.80 -4.06
CA ALA A 355 11.19 18.00 -3.63
C ALA A 355 12.60 17.69 -3.10
N MET A 356 13.15 16.50 -3.39
CA MET A 356 14.46 16.07 -2.88
C MET A 356 15.60 16.96 -3.37
N HIS A 357 15.65 17.24 -4.67
CA HIS A 357 16.74 17.98 -5.32
C HIS A 357 16.40 19.42 -5.67
N LYS A 358 15.12 19.71 -5.94
CA LYS A 358 14.63 21.03 -6.31
C LYS A 358 13.37 21.31 -5.53
N GLY A 359 13.29 22.44 -4.85
CA GLY A 359 12.12 22.76 -4.04
C GLY A 359 12.30 24.00 -3.17
N SER A 360 11.66 23.98 -2.01
CA SER A 360 11.79 25.01 -0.97
C SER A 360 12.04 24.35 0.39
N PHE A 361 12.34 25.13 1.43
CA PHE A 361 12.48 24.58 2.78
C PHE A 361 11.19 23.94 3.31
N ALA A 362 10.02 24.20 2.69
CA ALA A 362 8.77 23.58 3.12
C ALA A 362 8.80 22.05 3.02
N SER A 363 9.60 21.50 2.11
CA SER A 363 9.78 20.04 2.01
C SER A 363 10.65 19.46 3.12
N ARG A 364 11.34 20.30 3.91
CA ARG A 364 12.21 19.89 5.03
C ARG A 364 11.48 19.89 6.38
N LEU A 365 10.21 20.28 6.44
CA LEU A 365 9.44 20.14 7.68
C LEU A 365 9.28 18.66 8.03
N SER A 366 9.62 18.31 9.26
CA SER A 366 9.57 16.95 9.76
C SER A 366 8.13 16.48 10.04
N HIS A 367 7.95 15.16 10.13
CA HIS A 367 6.69 14.58 10.53
C HIS A 367 6.38 14.85 12.01
N SER A 368 5.13 15.20 12.32
CA SER A 368 4.55 15.03 13.66
C SER A 368 3.15 14.42 13.62
N CYS A 369 2.84 13.56 14.58
CA CYS A 369 1.47 13.06 14.81
C CYS A 369 0.55 14.13 15.42
N GLU A 370 1.13 15.16 16.04
CA GLU A 370 0.44 16.37 16.51
C GLU A 370 1.10 17.59 15.84
N PRO A 371 0.82 17.82 14.55
CA PRO A 371 1.53 18.84 13.79
C PRO A 371 1.12 20.27 14.16
N ASN A 372 1.99 21.22 13.80
CA ASN A 372 1.70 22.66 13.87
C ASN A 372 1.59 23.34 12.49
N CYS A 373 1.84 22.58 11.42
CA CYS A 373 1.62 22.96 10.04
C CYS A 373 0.79 21.90 9.29
N GLN A 374 0.17 22.29 8.18
CA GLN A 374 -0.54 21.39 7.27
C GLN A 374 -0.33 21.80 5.82
N THR A 375 -0.42 20.83 4.92
CA THR A 375 -0.44 21.07 3.48
C THR A 375 -1.85 21.33 3.00
N VAL A 376 -1.99 22.29 2.09
CA VAL A 376 -3.27 22.66 1.48
C VAL A 376 -3.06 22.81 -0.01
N THR A 377 -3.95 22.20 -0.80
CA THR A 377 -4.08 22.56 -2.22
C THR A 377 -4.96 23.80 -2.30
N PHE A 378 -4.46 24.83 -2.97
CA PHE A 378 -5.18 26.08 -3.14
C PHE A 378 -4.98 26.60 -4.56
N THR A 379 -5.92 27.43 -5.01
CA THR A 379 -5.79 28.10 -6.29
C THR A 379 -5.14 29.45 -6.11
N LYS A 380 -4.17 29.74 -6.98
CA LYS A 380 -3.53 31.04 -7.09
C LYS A 380 -3.27 31.35 -8.56
N ASP A 381 -3.73 32.51 -9.01
CA ASP A 381 -3.53 32.97 -10.40
C ASP A 381 -4.04 31.93 -11.42
N GLY A 382 -5.19 31.28 -11.12
CA GLY A 382 -5.80 30.25 -11.96
C GLY A 382 -5.01 28.94 -12.04
N LYS A 383 -4.06 28.70 -11.13
CA LYS A 383 -3.27 27.46 -11.03
C LYS A 383 -3.42 26.81 -9.67
N LEU A 384 -3.55 25.48 -9.68
CA LEU A 384 -3.45 24.67 -8.46
C LEU A 384 -2.02 24.71 -7.94
N THR A 385 -1.91 24.97 -6.64
CA THR A 385 -0.65 25.13 -5.93
C THR A 385 -0.74 24.45 -4.57
N LEU A 386 0.36 23.83 -4.12
CA LEU A 386 0.49 23.29 -2.77
C LEU A 386 1.16 24.32 -1.86
N GLY A 387 0.50 24.64 -0.76
CA GLY A 387 1.01 25.54 0.28
C GLY A 387 1.09 24.83 1.62
N MET A 388 2.09 25.20 2.42
CA MET A 388 2.20 24.80 3.82
C MET A 388 1.70 25.96 4.69
N PHE A 389 0.77 25.70 5.60
CA PHE A 389 0.18 26.71 6.48
C PHE A 389 0.29 26.28 7.93
N THR A 390 0.47 27.24 8.84
CA THR A 390 0.40 26.98 10.28
C THR A 390 -1.04 26.69 10.70
N VAL A 391 -1.25 25.71 11.57
CA VAL A 391 -2.60 25.36 12.10
C VAL A 391 -2.85 25.91 13.50
N ARG A 392 -1.79 26.40 14.16
CA ARG A 392 -1.82 27.09 15.45
C ARG A 392 -0.66 28.06 15.52
N ASP A 393 -0.66 28.90 16.56
CA ASP A 393 0.51 29.73 16.87
C ASP A 393 1.75 28.84 17.14
N ILE A 394 2.90 29.26 16.62
CA ILE A 394 4.20 28.58 16.75
C ILE A 394 5.15 29.54 17.47
N ALA A 395 5.77 29.07 18.56
CA ALA A 395 6.68 29.89 19.35
C ALA A 395 8.08 29.96 18.74
N TYR A 396 8.86 30.97 19.14
CA TYR A 396 10.31 31.01 18.87
C TYR A 396 10.99 29.75 19.42
N GLY A 397 11.89 29.16 18.62
CA GLY A 397 12.60 27.92 18.95
C GLY A 397 11.80 26.64 18.74
N GLU A 398 10.52 26.74 18.37
CA GLU A 398 9.68 25.58 18.09
C GLU A 398 9.95 25.01 16.68
N GLU A 399 10.00 23.69 16.55
CA GLU A 399 10.13 23.01 15.27
C GLU A 399 8.80 23.04 14.50
N MET A 400 8.88 23.33 13.21
CA MET A 400 7.74 23.29 12.30
C MET A 400 7.57 21.88 11.75
N THR A 401 6.38 21.31 11.92
CA THR A 401 6.06 19.91 11.60
C THR A 401 4.69 19.76 10.97
N TRP A 402 4.51 18.72 10.15
CA TRP A 402 3.22 18.38 9.54
C TRP A 402 2.95 16.86 9.55
N ASP A 403 1.70 16.43 9.41
CA ASP A 403 1.40 15.00 9.26
C ASP A 403 1.58 14.58 7.80
N TYR A 404 2.57 13.74 7.52
CA TYR A 404 2.86 13.27 6.17
C TYR A 404 1.71 12.48 5.56
N SER A 405 0.81 11.93 6.38
CA SER A 405 -0.32 11.12 5.93
C SER A 405 0.09 9.96 5.00
N CYS A 406 1.32 9.46 5.16
CA CYS A 406 1.88 8.40 4.34
C CYS A 406 1.23 7.05 4.68
N ILE A 407 0.76 6.33 3.66
CA ILE A 407 0.16 5.01 3.80
C ILE A 407 1.08 3.97 3.18
N THR A 408 1.36 2.88 3.90
CA THR A 408 2.08 1.72 3.36
C THR A 408 1.25 0.44 3.45
N GLU A 409 1.36 -0.41 2.42
CA GLU A 409 0.83 -1.78 2.41
C GLU A 409 1.86 -2.80 2.91
N SER A 410 3.12 -2.39 3.11
CA SER A 410 4.21 -3.25 3.58
C SER A 410 4.28 -3.26 5.09
N ALA A 411 4.05 -4.43 5.69
CA ALA A 411 4.19 -4.61 7.13
C ALA A 411 5.64 -4.38 7.60
N GLU A 412 6.62 -4.68 6.74
CA GLU A 412 8.03 -4.44 7.02
C GLU A 412 8.34 -2.95 7.05
N GLU A 413 7.86 -2.19 6.06
CA GLU A 413 8.05 -0.75 5.97
C GLU A 413 7.41 -0.02 7.15
N TYR A 414 6.17 -0.39 7.52
CA TYR A 414 5.50 0.17 8.69
C TYR A 414 6.31 -0.06 9.99
N ARG A 415 6.89 -1.25 10.16
CA ARG A 415 7.69 -1.58 11.35
C ARG A 415 9.03 -0.85 11.40
N THR A 416 9.59 -0.44 10.26
CA THR A 416 10.88 0.27 10.19
C THR A 416 10.72 1.79 10.07
N GLY A 417 9.52 2.29 9.75
CA GLY A 417 9.18 3.72 9.71
C GLY A 417 8.89 4.31 11.09
N PHE A 418 9.87 4.30 12.00
CA PHE A 418 9.71 4.80 13.38
C PHE A 418 9.45 6.31 13.43
N CYS A 419 8.47 6.73 14.24
CA CYS A 419 8.19 8.13 14.46
C CYS A 419 9.04 8.71 15.60
N LEU A 420 9.76 9.80 15.31
CA LEU A 420 10.60 10.53 16.27
C LEU A 420 10.03 11.91 16.62
N CYS A 421 8.74 12.13 16.37
CA CYS A 421 8.11 13.44 16.55
C CYS A 421 7.99 13.89 18.01
N SER A 422 8.23 12.98 18.97
CA SER A 422 8.21 13.27 20.41
C SER A 422 6.84 13.71 20.98
N SER A 423 5.78 13.79 20.17
CA SER A 423 4.43 14.19 20.61
C SER A 423 3.81 13.19 21.59
N PRO A 424 2.97 13.62 22.55
CA PRO A 424 2.31 12.71 23.51
C PRO A 424 1.33 11.75 22.82
N GLY A 425 0.60 12.19 21.80
CA GLY A 425 -0.28 11.37 20.97
C GLY A 425 0.41 10.64 19.80
N CYS A 426 1.72 10.41 19.88
CA CYS A 426 2.49 9.75 18.82
C CYS A 426 1.96 8.34 18.51
N ARG A 427 1.78 8.03 17.23
CA ARG A 427 1.32 6.72 16.70
C ARG A 427 2.42 5.64 16.70
N GLY A 428 3.65 5.97 17.10
CA GLY A 428 4.82 5.09 17.03
C GLY A 428 5.44 4.96 15.62
N SER A 429 4.64 5.05 14.56
CA SER A 429 5.10 5.11 13.17
C SER A 429 4.65 6.41 12.48
N PHE A 430 5.49 6.95 11.58
CA PHE A 430 5.08 8.05 10.69
C PHE A 430 4.29 7.56 9.47
N LEU A 431 4.16 6.23 9.33
CA LEU A 431 3.38 5.57 8.29
C LEU A 431 2.09 5.03 8.89
N THR A 432 1.04 5.00 8.07
CA THR A 432 -0.21 4.30 8.36
C THR A 432 -0.20 2.96 7.62
N TYR A 433 -0.43 1.86 8.33
CA TYR A 433 -0.44 0.53 7.72
C TYR A 433 -1.81 0.16 7.14
N ALA A 434 -1.92 0.07 5.82
CA ALA A 434 -3.13 -0.34 5.11
C ALA A 434 -3.17 -1.84 4.77
N GLY A 435 -2.07 -2.57 4.96
CA GLY A 435 -1.89 -3.94 4.45
C GLY A 435 -2.55 -5.06 5.27
N ASN A 436 -3.09 -4.80 6.47
CA ASN A 436 -3.76 -5.81 7.28
C ASN A 436 -4.89 -5.19 8.13
N GLY A 437 -5.98 -5.95 8.30
CA GLY A 437 -7.05 -5.62 9.23
C GLY A 437 -8.34 -5.11 8.58
N ALA A 438 -9.00 -4.19 9.27
CA ALA A 438 -10.38 -3.79 8.99
C ALA A 438 -10.56 -3.02 7.67
N PHE A 439 -9.58 -2.20 7.26
CA PHE A 439 -9.65 -1.32 6.10
C PHE A 439 -9.59 -2.02 4.74
N THR A 440 -9.19 -3.29 4.73
CA THR A 440 -9.24 -4.15 3.53
C THR A 440 -10.29 -5.25 3.67
N ALA A 441 -11.01 -5.33 4.80
CA ALA A 441 -11.95 -6.39 5.07
C ALA A 441 -13.08 -6.45 4.01
N ILE A 442 -13.57 -5.29 3.57
CA ILE A 442 -14.61 -5.22 2.53
C ILE A 442 -14.02 -5.56 1.16
N VAL A 443 -12.91 -4.96 0.74
CA VAL A 443 -12.23 -5.35 -0.52
C VAL A 443 -12.02 -6.86 -0.58
N ASN A 444 -11.50 -7.46 0.49
CA ASN A 444 -11.19 -8.89 0.54
C ASN A 444 -12.44 -9.77 0.51
N LYS A 445 -13.57 -9.29 1.06
CA LYS A 445 -14.82 -10.07 1.16
C LYS A 445 -15.75 -9.86 -0.03
N LYS A 446 -15.94 -8.62 -0.48
CA LYS A 446 -16.96 -8.21 -1.46
C LYS A 446 -16.38 -7.75 -2.80
N HIS A 447 -15.09 -7.45 -2.87
CA HIS A 447 -14.41 -7.11 -4.12
C HIS A 447 -13.46 -8.21 -4.56
N SER A 448 -13.92 -9.46 -4.53
CA SER A 448 -13.11 -10.65 -4.83
C SER A 448 -12.54 -10.67 -6.25
N PHE A 449 -11.63 -11.60 -6.54
CA PHE A 449 -11.04 -11.73 -7.88
C PHE A 449 -12.10 -11.86 -8.97
N LEU A 450 -13.11 -12.72 -8.79
CA LEU A 450 -14.16 -12.90 -9.79
C LEU A 450 -15.08 -11.69 -9.90
N HIS A 451 -15.43 -11.02 -8.79
CA HIS A 451 -16.21 -9.78 -8.82
C HIS A 451 -15.52 -8.69 -9.66
N ARG A 452 -14.19 -8.51 -9.48
CA ARG A 452 -13.41 -7.55 -10.27
C ARG A 452 -13.37 -7.90 -11.76
N ASN A 453 -13.30 -9.19 -12.09
CA ASN A 453 -13.38 -9.65 -13.47
C ASN A 453 -14.79 -9.54 -14.05
N ALA A 454 -15.83 -9.68 -13.24
CA ALA A 454 -17.22 -9.50 -13.64
C ALA A 454 -17.47 -8.03 -14.03
N ILE A 455 -16.97 -7.08 -13.21
CA ILE A 455 -16.96 -5.65 -13.55
C ILE A 455 -16.25 -5.39 -14.89
N LEU A 456 -15.04 -5.94 -15.07
CA LEU A 456 -14.28 -5.75 -16.31
C LEU A 456 -14.96 -6.40 -17.53
N PHE A 457 -15.60 -7.55 -17.35
CA PHE A 457 -16.37 -8.23 -18.39
C PHE A 457 -17.57 -7.40 -18.82
N VAL A 458 -18.40 -6.95 -17.89
CA VAL A 458 -19.55 -6.09 -18.23
C VAL A 458 -19.09 -4.77 -18.85
N ALA A 459 -18.03 -4.16 -18.32
CA ALA A 459 -17.44 -2.96 -18.89
C ALA A 459 -16.98 -3.13 -20.35
N SER A 460 -16.46 -4.32 -20.69
CA SER A 460 -15.94 -4.63 -22.02
C SER A 460 -17.03 -5.07 -23.02
N THR A 461 -18.12 -5.66 -22.54
CA THR A 461 -19.12 -6.34 -23.38
C THR A 461 -20.43 -5.58 -23.53
N THR A 462 -20.62 -4.50 -22.77
CA THR A 462 -21.85 -3.69 -22.82
C THR A 462 -21.51 -2.21 -23.00
N PRO A 463 -22.37 -1.43 -23.69
CA PRO A 463 -22.08 -0.02 -23.96
C PRO A 463 -22.11 0.82 -22.68
N LEU A 464 -21.32 1.91 -22.68
CA LEU A 464 -21.37 2.93 -21.64
C LEU A 464 -22.73 3.62 -21.66
N THR A 465 -23.37 3.70 -20.50
CA THR A 465 -24.66 4.38 -20.32
C THR A 465 -24.47 5.83 -19.88
N LYS A 466 -25.50 6.65 -20.09
CA LYS A 466 -25.52 8.04 -19.59
C LYS A 466 -25.46 8.11 -18.07
N ALA A 467 -26.18 7.24 -17.37
CA ALA A 467 -26.19 7.19 -15.90
C ALA A 467 -24.81 6.83 -15.32
N GLU A 468 -24.08 5.90 -15.95
CA GLU A 468 -22.69 5.59 -15.57
C GLU A 468 -21.77 6.79 -15.74
N SER A 469 -21.87 7.51 -16.87
CA SER A 469 -21.10 8.72 -17.15
C SER A 469 -21.42 9.86 -16.17
N GLU A 470 -22.70 10.07 -15.87
CA GLU A 470 -23.18 11.06 -14.90
C GLU A 470 -22.70 10.74 -13.49
N SER A 471 -22.69 9.45 -13.11
CA SER A 471 -22.21 9.02 -11.78
C SER A 471 -20.73 9.35 -11.55
N LEU A 472 -19.89 9.25 -12.59
CA LEU A 472 -18.50 9.68 -12.58
C LEU A 472 -18.39 11.20 -12.47
N TYR A 473 -19.18 11.92 -13.27
CA TYR A 473 -19.20 13.38 -13.26
C TYR A 473 -19.53 13.96 -11.88
N VAL A 474 -20.53 13.40 -11.19
CA VAL A 474 -20.94 13.77 -9.83
C VAL A 474 -19.85 13.44 -8.80
N ALA A 475 -19.10 12.35 -8.98
CA ALA A 475 -17.95 12.02 -8.13
C ALA A 475 -16.69 12.87 -8.40
N GLY A 476 -16.78 13.79 -9.37
CA GLY A 476 -15.65 14.62 -9.80
C GLY A 476 -14.67 13.89 -10.72
N ILE A 477 -14.98 12.69 -11.21
CA ILE A 477 -14.15 11.98 -12.19
C ILE A 477 -14.59 12.44 -13.58
N ARG A 478 -13.90 13.45 -14.12
CA ARG A 478 -14.28 14.13 -15.37
C ARG A 478 -13.13 14.10 -16.38
N GLN A 479 -13.03 15.12 -17.23
CA GLN A 479 -12.11 15.20 -18.36
C GLN A 479 -10.65 14.88 -17.99
N CYS A 480 -10.08 15.44 -16.92
CA CYS A 480 -8.67 15.20 -16.57
C CYS A 480 -8.35 13.72 -16.31
N ALA A 481 -9.27 12.98 -15.69
CA ALA A 481 -9.13 11.56 -15.41
C ALA A 481 -9.49 10.67 -16.62
N LEU A 482 -10.45 11.10 -17.45
CA LEU A 482 -11.07 10.27 -18.50
C LEU A 482 -10.63 10.61 -19.93
N GLU A 483 -9.90 11.71 -20.14
CA GLU A 483 -9.48 12.12 -21.49
C GLU A 483 -8.73 11.00 -22.20
N LYS A 484 -9.07 10.78 -23.47
CA LYS A 484 -8.48 9.72 -24.31
C LYS A 484 -8.65 8.30 -23.73
N CYS A 485 -9.54 8.07 -22.75
CA CYS A 485 -9.95 6.72 -22.37
C CYS A 485 -11.02 6.20 -23.35
N PRO A 486 -10.93 4.94 -23.81
CA PRO A 486 -12.05 4.29 -24.51
C PRO A 486 -13.27 4.13 -23.60
N ASP A 487 -14.47 4.05 -24.20
CA ASP A 487 -15.74 3.95 -23.47
C ASP A 487 -15.79 2.78 -22.48
N TRP A 488 -15.20 1.63 -22.83
CA TRP A 488 -15.15 0.48 -21.93
C TRP A 488 -14.30 0.74 -20.67
N VAL A 489 -13.26 1.58 -20.77
CA VAL A 489 -12.45 2.01 -19.62
C VAL A 489 -13.25 2.98 -18.75
N VAL A 490 -13.98 3.91 -19.38
CA VAL A 490 -14.87 4.85 -18.67
C VAL A 490 -15.97 4.06 -17.94
N LYS A 491 -16.57 3.06 -18.59
CA LYS A 491 -17.55 2.18 -17.97
C LYS A 491 -16.96 1.38 -16.82
N TRP A 492 -15.76 0.83 -16.99
CA TRP A 492 -15.05 0.14 -15.91
C TRP A 492 -14.83 1.06 -14.70
N ALA A 493 -14.46 2.33 -14.92
CA ALA A 493 -14.31 3.30 -13.85
C ALA A 493 -15.64 3.58 -13.13
N ALA A 494 -16.74 3.71 -13.88
CA ALA A 494 -18.07 3.92 -13.30
C ALA A 494 -18.53 2.74 -12.43
N LEU A 495 -18.35 1.50 -12.91
CA LEU A 495 -18.69 0.30 -12.16
C LEU A 495 -17.79 0.11 -10.94
N THR A 496 -16.51 0.45 -11.05
CA THR A 496 -15.57 0.44 -9.91
C THR A 496 -15.94 1.50 -8.88
N LEU A 497 -16.39 2.69 -9.31
CA LEU A 497 -16.90 3.73 -8.41
C LEU A 497 -18.15 3.27 -7.64
N GLN A 498 -19.03 2.47 -8.25
CA GLN A 498 -20.17 1.89 -7.53
C GLN A 498 -19.71 0.99 -6.38
N TYR A 499 -18.65 0.20 -6.60
CA TYR A 499 -18.03 -0.58 -5.53
C TYR A 499 -17.43 0.32 -4.43
N ILE A 500 -16.72 1.39 -4.80
CA ILE A 500 -16.14 2.32 -3.80
C ILE A 500 -17.26 2.90 -2.90
N LYS A 501 -18.39 3.30 -3.49
CA LYS A 501 -19.55 3.81 -2.73
C LYS A 501 -20.19 2.73 -1.84
N LEU A 502 -20.18 1.47 -2.27
CA LEU A 502 -20.62 0.34 -1.43
C LEU A 502 -19.68 0.15 -0.23
N GLU A 503 -18.36 0.19 -0.45
CA GLU A 503 -17.36 0.08 0.60
C GLU A 503 -17.48 1.22 1.61
N GLU A 504 -17.58 2.46 1.15
CA GLU A 504 -17.78 3.64 2.00
C GLU A 504 -19.01 3.50 2.91
N LYS A 505 -20.11 2.95 2.36
CA LYS A 505 -21.36 2.74 3.10
C LYS A 505 -21.25 1.66 4.17
N GLU A 506 -20.55 0.56 3.89
CA GLU A 506 -20.52 -0.62 4.76
C GLU A 506 -19.33 -0.65 5.73
N LEU A 507 -18.24 0.05 5.42
CA LEU A 507 -17.04 0.05 6.24
C LEU A 507 -17.27 0.53 7.68
N PRO A 508 -18.12 1.55 7.96
CA PRO A 508 -18.37 1.98 9.33
C PRO A 508 -18.86 0.83 10.24
N ASP A 509 -19.77 -0.02 9.74
CA ASP A 509 -20.29 -1.15 10.49
C ASP A 509 -19.22 -2.21 10.78
N VAL A 510 -18.26 -2.38 9.88
CA VAL A 510 -17.13 -3.30 10.08
C VAL A 510 -16.17 -2.74 11.11
N LEU A 511 -15.86 -1.44 11.07
CA LEU A 511 -14.97 -0.77 12.02
C LEU A 511 -15.54 -0.80 13.45
N MET A 512 -16.85 -0.55 13.61
CA MET A 512 -17.50 -0.59 14.92
C MET A 512 -17.56 -1.99 15.55
N LYS A 513 -17.44 -3.06 14.74
CA LYS A 513 -17.42 -4.47 15.20
C LYS A 513 -16.04 -4.96 15.60
N LEU A 514 -14.99 -4.15 15.42
CA LEU A 514 -13.65 -4.54 15.81
C LEU A 514 -13.55 -4.75 17.33
N PRO A 515 -12.65 -5.64 17.80
CA PRO A 515 -12.34 -5.77 19.21
C PRO A 515 -11.95 -4.43 19.81
N VAL A 516 -12.34 -4.21 21.07
CA VAL A 516 -11.95 -3.01 21.82
C VAL A 516 -10.43 -3.02 21.96
N THR A 517 -9.78 -1.93 21.56
CA THR A 517 -8.34 -1.75 21.78
C THR A 517 -8.11 -0.99 23.09
N GLU A 518 -6.86 -0.89 23.54
CA GLU A 518 -6.50 -0.03 24.67
C GLU A 518 -6.89 1.45 24.46
N TYR A 519 -7.09 1.86 23.21
CA TYR A 519 -7.54 3.20 22.80
C TYR A 519 -9.07 3.31 22.65
N GLY A 520 -9.82 2.28 23.02
CA GLY A 520 -11.28 2.25 22.93
C GLY A 520 -11.82 1.57 21.67
N ARG A 521 -13.06 1.92 21.30
CA ARG A 521 -13.80 1.40 20.13
C ARG A 521 -14.10 2.57 19.19
N TYR A 522 -14.19 2.30 17.90
CA TYR A 522 -14.79 3.24 16.95
C TYR A 522 -16.25 3.53 17.34
N ASP A 523 -16.56 4.81 17.51
CA ASP A 523 -17.93 5.30 17.53
C ASP A 523 -18.45 5.50 16.09
N GLU A 524 -19.75 5.78 15.94
CA GLU A 524 -20.37 5.91 14.62
C GLU A 524 -19.76 7.04 13.79
N ILE A 525 -19.43 8.16 14.44
CA ILE A 525 -18.88 9.35 13.79
C ILE A 525 -17.46 9.06 13.28
N GLY A 526 -16.58 8.55 14.14
CA GLY A 526 -15.21 8.19 13.80
C GLY A 526 -15.14 7.11 12.72
N ALA A 527 -16.02 6.10 12.80
CA ALA A 527 -16.12 5.06 11.78
C ALA A 527 -16.54 5.63 10.41
N LYS A 528 -17.46 6.59 10.36
CA LYS A 528 -17.87 7.27 9.11
C LYS A 528 -16.76 8.12 8.52
N TYR A 529 -16.06 8.91 9.33
CA TYR A 529 -14.92 9.72 8.85
C TYR A 529 -13.81 8.84 8.29
N GLU A 530 -13.50 7.74 8.97
CA GLU A 530 -12.49 6.80 8.52
C GLU A 530 -12.89 6.12 7.21
N ALA A 531 -14.16 5.73 7.08
CA ALA A 531 -14.68 5.17 5.84
C ALA A 531 -14.62 6.16 4.66
N ALA A 532 -14.94 7.44 4.88
CA ALA A 532 -14.79 8.50 3.89
C ALA A 532 -13.31 8.70 3.49
N GLY A 533 -12.38 8.62 4.44
CA GLY A 533 -10.94 8.67 4.17
C GLY A 533 -10.46 7.52 3.29
N VAL A 534 -10.94 6.30 3.57
CA VAL A 534 -10.67 5.12 2.72
C VAL A 534 -11.25 5.33 1.33
N ALA A 535 -12.50 5.79 1.21
CA ALA A 535 -13.15 6.05 -0.07
C ALA A 535 -12.40 7.10 -0.91
N SER A 536 -11.94 8.19 -0.29
CA SER A 536 -11.10 9.19 -0.96
C SER A 536 -9.82 8.57 -1.50
N THR A 537 -9.12 7.78 -0.67
CA THR A 537 -7.92 7.04 -1.10
C THR A 537 -8.21 6.08 -2.26
N ARG A 538 -9.38 5.41 -2.26
CA ARG A 538 -9.81 4.55 -3.37
C ARG A 538 -10.04 5.36 -4.66
N ILE A 539 -10.63 6.55 -4.57
CA ILE A 539 -10.83 7.41 -5.75
C ILE A 539 -9.48 7.86 -6.31
N THR A 540 -8.53 8.26 -5.46
CA THR A 540 -7.15 8.59 -5.88
C THR A 540 -6.50 7.39 -6.59
N ASN A 541 -6.62 6.18 -6.04
CA ASN A 541 -6.13 4.96 -6.66
C ASN A 541 -6.77 4.68 -8.03
N LEU A 542 -8.08 4.89 -8.16
CA LEU A 542 -8.81 4.76 -9.43
C LEU A 542 -8.26 5.73 -10.49
N VAL A 543 -8.04 7.01 -10.13
CA VAL A 543 -7.48 8.03 -11.03
C VAL A 543 -6.04 7.69 -11.43
N VAL A 544 -5.20 7.23 -10.51
CA VAL A 544 -3.84 6.77 -10.80
C VAL A 544 -3.85 5.57 -11.74
N THR A 545 -4.76 4.62 -11.54
CA THR A 545 -4.92 3.48 -12.45
C THR A 545 -5.36 3.92 -13.85
N LEU A 546 -6.31 4.85 -13.96
CA LEU A 546 -6.71 5.41 -15.25
C LEU A 546 -5.52 6.05 -15.98
N ASP A 547 -4.67 6.79 -15.28
CA ASP A 547 -3.47 7.39 -15.86
C ASP A 547 -2.48 6.34 -16.40
N LYS A 548 -2.20 5.28 -15.62
CA LYS A 548 -1.35 4.15 -16.04
C LYS A 548 -1.91 3.40 -17.25
N ILE A 549 -3.21 3.13 -17.27
CA ILE A 549 -3.86 2.43 -18.40
C ILE A 549 -3.87 3.32 -19.65
N ARG A 550 -4.19 4.61 -19.49
CA ARG A 550 -4.16 5.60 -20.57
C ARG A 550 -2.77 5.71 -21.19
N TYR A 551 -1.70 5.67 -20.40
CA TYR A 551 -0.33 5.67 -20.90
C TYR A 551 -0.05 4.51 -21.86
N VAL A 552 -0.55 3.30 -21.55
CA VAL A 552 -0.39 2.09 -22.37
C VAL A 552 -1.27 2.15 -23.62
N LEU A 553 -2.56 2.44 -23.46
CA LEU A 553 -3.56 2.43 -24.53
C LEU A 553 -3.39 3.55 -25.57
N ASN A 554 -2.68 4.62 -25.21
CA ASN A 554 -2.42 5.74 -26.12
C ASN A 554 -1.08 5.62 -26.87
N ARG A 555 -0.36 4.50 -26.74
CA ARG A 555 0.87 4.29 -27.51
C ARG A 555 0.54 4.15 -29.01
N PRO A 556 1.38 4.71 -29.91
CA PRO A 556 1.17 4.57 -31.34
C PRO A 556 1.04 3.09 -31.75
N GLY A 557 0.00 2.78 -32.52
CA GLY A 557 -0.29 1.41 -33.00
C GLY A 557 -0.97 0.49 -31.98
N GLN A 558 -1.14 0.90 -30.72
CA GLN A 558 -1.80 0.09 -29.70
C GLN A 558 -3.31 -0.02 -29.97
N ARG A 559 -3.88 -1.21 -29.70
CA ARG A 559 -5.32 -1.44 -29.79
C ARG A 559 -6.09 -0.66 -28.72
N ARG A 560 -7.31 -0.25 -29.08
CA ARG A 560 -8.22 0.51 -28.20
C ARG A 560 -9.57 -0.17 -27.96
N ASP A 561 -9.81 -1.28 -28.65
CA ASP A 561 -11.01 -2.11 -28.49
C ASP A 561 -11.16 -2.60 -27.05
N SER A 562 -12.36 -3.05 -26.71
CA SER A 562 -12.68 -3.64 -25.41
C SER A 562 -11.72 -4.77 -25.04
N PHE A 563 -11.23 -4.76 -23.81
CA PHE A 563 -10.21 -5.72 -23.36
C PHE A 563 -10.71 -7.17 -23.44
N PHE A 564 -11.94 -7.42 -22.95
CA PHE A 564 -12.61 -8.70 -23.11
C PHE A 564 -13.60 -8.69 -24.26
N ARG A 565 -13.64 -9.81 -24.98
CA ARG A 565 -14.64 -10.09 -26.01
C ARG A 565 -15.38 -11.37 -25.66
N ALA A 566 -16.69 -11.27 -25.47
CA ALA A 566 -17.55 -12.45 -25.34
C ALA A 566 -17.47 -13.29 -26.62
N LEU A 567 -17.42 -14.62 -26.46
CA LEU A 567 -17.50 -15.52 -27.59
C LEU A 567 -18.93 -15.52 -28.15
N SER A 568 -19.04 -15.53 -29.47
CA SER A 568 -20.30 -15.85 -30.16
C SER A 568 -20.67 -17.33 -29.99
N ASP A 569 -21.94 -17.69 -30.24
CA ASP A 569 -22.40 -19.08 -30.13
C ASP A 569 -21.57 -20.03 -31.01
N ASP A 570 -21.20 -19.61 -32.22
CA ASP A 570 -20.33 -20.39 -33.11
C ASP A 570 -18.94 -20.61 -32.52
N GLU A 571 -18.35 -19.57 -31.92
CA GLU A 571 -17.05 -19.69 -31.25
C GLU A 571 -17.13 -20.57 -29.99
N VAL A 572 -18.27 -20.56 -29.28
CA VAL A 572 -18.50 -21.47 -28.15
C VAL A 572 -18.61 -22.91 -28.65
N ILE A 573 -19.34 -23.16 -29.74
CA ILE A 573 -19.42 -24.48 -30.38
C ILE A 573 -18.01 -24.96 -30.79
N ASP A 574 -17.20 -24.08 -31.38
CA ASP A 574 -15.82 -24.40 -31.74
C ASP A 574 -14.92 -24.65 -30.54
N HIS A 575 -15.07 -23.85 -29.47
CA HIS A 575 -14.30 -24.03 -28.25
C HIS A 575 -14.63 -25.35 -27.55
N LEU A 576 -15.91 -25.72 -27.47
CA LEU A 576 -16.35 -26.90 -26.74
C LEU A 576 -16.22 -28.18 -27.58
N TRP A 577 -16.57 -28.13 -28.87
CA TRP A 577 -16.80 -29.32 -29.68
C TRP A 577 -16.04 -29.35 -31.00
N SER A 578 -16.27 -28.39 -31.89
CA SER A 578 -15.95 -28.53 -33.33
C SER A 578 -14.58 -28.03 -33.76
N GLY A 579 -13.94 -27.14 -33.01
CA GLY A 579 -12.64 -26.57 -33.36
C GLY A 579 -11.48 -27.56 -33.22
N GLU A 580 -10.38 -27.30 -33.94
CA GLU A 580 -9.19 -28.16 -33.90
C GLU A 580 -8.57 -28.29 -32.50
N ALA A 581 -8.70 -27.22 -31.70
CA ALA A 581 -8.26 -27.13 -30.31
C ALA A 581 -9.44 -27.20 -29.32
N SER A 582 -10.59 -27.76 -29.72
CA SER A 582 -11.77 -27.85 -28.87
C SER A 582 -11.51 -28.69 -27.62
N VAL A 583 -12.31 -28.44 -26.56
CA VAL A 583 -12.27 -29.22 -25.32
C VAL A 583 -12.51 -30.70 -25.61
N PHE A 584 -13.56 -31.03 -26.38
CA PHE A 584 -13.89 -32.40 -26.74
C PHE A 584 -12.76 -33.09 -27.52
N ARG A 585 -12.22 -32.45 -28.56
CA ARG A 585 -11.17 -33.06 -29.39
C ARG A 585 -9.90 -33.30 -28.59
N ARG A 586 -9.45 -32.31 -27.81
CA ARG A 586 -8.26 -32.45 -26.95
C ARG A 586 -8.46 -33.54 -25.90
N PHE A 587 -9.65 -33.59 -25.29
CA PHE A 587 -10.03 -34.66 -24.36
C PHE A 587 -9.92 -36.06 -24.99
N ILE A 588 -10.47 -36.27 -26.20
CA ILE A 588 -10.37 -37.56 -26.89
C ILE A 588 -8.91 -37.90 -27.21
N ILE A 589 -8.12 -36.95 -27.72
CA ILE A 589 -6.68 -37.14 -27.98
C ILE A 589 -5.94 -37.58 -26.71
N THR A 590 -6.20 -36.94 -25.56
CA THR A 590 -5.56 -37.32 -24.31
C THR A 590 -6.00 -38.71 -23.84
N MET A 591 -7.28 -39.05 -23.96
CA MET A 591 -7.81 -40.36 -23.57
C MET A 591 -7.18 -41.49 -24.40
N VAL A 592 -7.08 -41.33 -25.73
CA VAL A 592 -6.54 -42.39 -26.59
C VAL A 592 -5.04 -42.61 -26.43
N ASN A 593 -4.33 -41.60 -25.91
CA ASN A 593 -2.89 -41.66 -25.63
C ASN A 593 -2.59 -42.01 -24.16
N SER A 594 -3.59 -42.36 -23.35
CA SER A 594 -3.39 -42.77 -21.95
C SER A 594 -2.57 -44.06 -21.89
N GLY A 595 -1.26 -43.95 -21.72
CA GLY A 595 -0.31 -45.07 -21.83
C GLY A 595 1.14 -44.69 -22.16
N GLY A 596 1.40 -43.44 -22.57
CA GLY A 596 2.75 -42.87 -22.61
C GLY A 596 3.58 -43.15 -23.87
N ASP A 597 3.00 -43.73 -24.93
CA ASP A 597 3.70 -43.91 -26.20
C ASP A 597 3.72 -42.62 -27.04
N LYS A 598 4.80 -41.84 -26.90
CA LYS A 598 5.00 -40.56 -27.60
C LYS A 598 4.93 -40.66 -29.13
N ARG A 599 5.11 -41.85 -29.73
CA ARG A 599 4.96 -42.04 -31.19
C ARG A 599 3.49 -41.99 -31.64
N ASN A 600 2.53 -42.26 -30.75
CA ASN A 600 1.10 -42.23 -31.05
C ASN A 600 0.45 -40.83 -30.91
N GLU A 601 1.06 -39.92 -30.14
CA GLU A 601 0.53 -38.56 -29.94
C GLU A 601 0.50 -37.75 -31.25
N ALA A 602 1.63 -37.68 -31.96
CA ALA A 602 1.73 -36.94 -33.22
C ALA A 602 0.79 -37.50 -34.31
N ARG A 603 0.59 -38.82 -34.31
CA ARG A 603 -0.31 -39.51 -35.25
C ARG A 603 -1.79 -39.30 -34.90
N SER A 604 -2.14 -39.25 -33.62
CA SER A 604 -3.51 -38.99 -33.18
C SER A 604 -3.89 -37.52 -33.36
N ALA A 605 -2.94 -36.60 -33.20
CA ALA A 605 -3.15 -35.18 -33.44
C ALA A 605 -3.48 -34.85 -34.91
N SER A 606 -3.02 -35.65 -35.88
CA SER A 606 -3.31 -35.48 -37.30
C SER A 606 -4.57 -36.21 -37.78
N MET A 607 -5.21 -37.02 -36.93
CA MET A 607 -6.46 -37.72 -37.27
C MET A 607 -7.69 -36.85 -37.01
N SER A 608 -8.75 -37.07 -37.78
CA SER A 608 -10.08 -36.55 -37.47
C SER A 608 -10.65 -37.24 -36.22
N THR A 609 -11.49 -36.54 -35.47
CA THR A 609 -12.13 -37.10 -34.26
C THR A 609 -12.88 -38.38 -34.59
N ALA A 610 -13.65 -38.41 -35.69
CA ALA A 610 -14.37 -39.60 -36.15
C ALA A 610 -13.43 -40.80 -36.40
N ALA A 611 -12.26 -40.58 -37.03
CA ALA A 611 -11.30 -41.65 -37.30
C ALA A 611 -10.70 -42.26 -36.02
N MET A 612 -10.65 -41.51 -34.90
CA MET A 612 -10.18 -42.05 -33.61
C MET A 612 -11.15 -43.08 -33.04
N PHE A 613 -12.45 -42.97 -33.34
CA PHE A 613 -13.50 -43.88 -32.88
C PHE A 613 -13.62 -45.17 -33.71
N GLU A 614 -12.98 -45.25 -34.89
CA GLU A 614 -12.98 -46.46 -35.73
C GLU A 614 -11.78 -47.39 -35.47
N LYS A 615 -10.86 -46.97 -34.59
CA LYS A 615 -9.64 -47.74 -34.29
C LYS A 615 -9.85 -48.68 -33.10
N THR A 616 -9.21 -49.84 -33.15
CA THR A 616 -9.15 -50.78 -32.01
C THR A 616 -8.08 -50.32 -31.01
N TRP A 617 -8.46 -50.20 -29.75
CA TRP A 617 -7.60 -49.74 -28.65
C TRP A 617 -7.23 -50.90 -27.71
N THR A 618 -5.98 -50.94 -27.27
CA THR A 618 -5.44 -52.01 -26.42
C THR A 618 -5.84 -51.86 -24.95
N ASP A 619 -6.02 -50.62 -24.45
CA ASP A 619 -6.56 -50.39 -23.11
C ASP A 619 -8.07 -50.61 -23.11
N THR A 620 -8.51 -51.65 -22.38
CA THR A 620 -9.92 -52.06 -22.32
C THR A 620 -10.82 -51.00 -21.67
N ARG A 621 -10.27 -50.15 -20.78
CA ARG A 621 -11.01 -49.04 -20.15
C ARG A 621 -11.32 -47.97 -21.19
N VAL A 622 -10.30 -47.57 -21.96
CA VAL A 622 -10.43 -46.60 -23.07
C VAL A 622 -11.35 -47.14 -24.16
N ALA A 623 -11.19 -48.40 -24.57
CA ALA A 623 -12.03 -49.02 -25.59
C ALA A 623 -13.52 -49.04 -25.18
N SER A 624 -13.80 -49.39 -23.91
CA SER A 624 -15.16 -49.37 -23.34
C SER A 624 -15.76 -47.96 -23.34
N ALA A 625 -14.98 -46.95 -22.92
CA ALA A 625 -15.40 -45.56 -22.90
C ALA A 625 -15.71 -45.01 -24.30
N LEU A 626 -14.84 -45.23 -25.28
CA LEU A 626 -15.08 -44.76 -26.65
C LEU A 626 -16.30 -45.42 -27.28
N LYS A 627 -16.54 -46.72 -27.01
CA LYS A 627 -17.75 -47.42 -27.46
C LYS A 627 -19.01 -46.84 -26.81
N ALA A 628 -18.97 -46.53 -25.51
CA ALA A 628 -20.08 -45.90 -24.80
C ALA A 628 -20.37 -44.50 -25.34
N ILE A 629 -19.34 -43.69 -25.60
CA ILE A 629 -19.46 -42.35 -26.18
C ILE A 629 -20.05 -42.42 -27.59
N LYS A 630 -19.52 -43.26 -28.48
CA LYS A 630 -20.01 -43.42 -29.85
C LYS A 630 -21.48 -43.86 -29.91
N LYS A 631 -21.93 -44.65 -28.94
CA LYS A 631 -23.33 -45.11 -28.84
C LYS A 631 -24.28 -44.02 -28.34
N SER A 632 -23.80 -43.12 -27.49
CA SER A 632 -24.64 -42.16 -26.76
C SER A 632 -24.63 -40.75 -27.32
N VAL A 633 -23.60 -40.39 -28.11
CA VAL A 633 -23.39 -39.03 -28.61
C VAL A 633 -23.06 -39.06 -30.09
N ASN A 634 -23.64 -38.11 -30.84
CA ASN A 634 -23.21 -37.85 -32.21
C ASN A 634 -21.85 -37.13 -32.19
N VAL A 635 -20.78 -37.89 -32.45
CA VAL A 635 -19.39 -37.43 -32.45
C VAL A 635 -18.92 -36.86 -33.79
N VAL A 636 -19.74 -36.96 -34.83
CA VAL A 636 -19.37 -36.58 -36.21
C VAL A 636 -19.90 -35.19 -36.54
N ASP A 637 -21.18 -34.94 -36.29
CA ASP A 637 -21.82 -33.72 -36.75
C ASP A 637 -21.47 -32.52 -35.87
N ARG A 638 -21.38 -31.33 -36.46
CA ARG A 638 -21.26 -30.06 -35.72
C ARG A 638 -22.56 -29.80 -34.94
N PRO A 639 -22.51 -29.41 -33.66
CA PRO A 639 -23.69 -28.90 -32.95
C PRO A 639 -24.22 -27.62 -33.58
N GLU A 640 -25.54 -27.45 -33.63
CA GLU A 640 -26.21 -26.26 -34.19
C GLU A 640 -26.23 -25.09 -33.21
N THR A 641 -26.25 -25.36 -31.90
CA THR A 641 -26.25 -24.34 -30.84
C THR A 641 -25.23 -24.63 -29.77
N ALA A 642 -24.85 -23.58 -29.03
CA ALA A 642 -23.94 -23.71 -27.90
C ALA A 642 -24.55 -24.58 -26.78
N GLU A 643 -25.86 -24.52 -26.56
CA GLU A 643 -26.60 -25.38 -25.62
C GLU A 643 -26.49 -26.85 -26.04
N GLN A 644 -26.62 -27.13 -27.34
CA GLN A 644 -26.45 -28.49 -27.86
C GLN A 644 -25.01 -28.98 -27.66
N ALA A 645 -24.00 -28.14 -27.88
CA ALA A 645 -22.60 -28.50 -27.61
C ALA A 645 -22.36 -28.85 -26.12
N ARG A 646 -22.91 -28.04 -25.20
CA ARG A 646 -22.87 -28.30 -23.74
C ARG A 646 -23.58 -29.61 -23.39
N ALA A 647 -24.79 -29.83 -23.93
CA ALA A 647 -25.56 -31.05 -23.71
C ALA A 647 -24.78 -32.29 -24.18
N ARG A 648 -24.10 -32.23 -25.33
CA ARG A 648 -23.25 -33.33 -25.81
C ARG A 648 -22.07 -33.61 -24.87
N LEU A 649 -21.41 -32.59 -24.31
CA LEU A 649 -20.37 -32.81 -23.30
C LEU A 649 -20.92 -33.51 -22.04
N LEU A 650 -22.14 -33.18 -21.60
CA LEU A 650 -22.79 -33.89 -20.49
C LEU A 650 -23.15 -35.34 -20.84
N GLN A 651 -23.55 -35.62 -22.08
CA GLN A 651 -23.77 -36.98 -22.54
C GLN A 651 -22.46 -37.78 -22.58
N VAL A 652 -21.35 -37.17 -23.03
CA VAL A 652 -20.01 -37.78 -22.98
C VAL A 652 -19.65 -38.12 -21.53
N ARG A 653 -19.85 -37.18 -20.60
CA ARG A 653 -19.65 -37.40 -19.16
C ARG A 653 -20.49 -38.58 -18.64
N ALA A 654 -21.77 -38.65 -19.01
CA ALA A 654 -22.65 -39.75 -18.61
C ALA A 654 -22.17 -41.10 -19.20
N ALA A 655 -21.67 -41.11 -20.43
CA ALA A 655 -21.10 -42.32 -21.04
C ALA A 655 -19.89 -42.84 -20.25
N LEU A 656 -19.01 -41.95 -19.79
CA LEU A 656 -17.84 -42.31 -18.96
C LEU A 656 -18.23 -42.91 -17.61
N GLU A 657 -19.38 -42.50 -17.06
CA GLU A 657 -19.89 -43.05 -15.80
C GLU A 657 -20.32 -44.51 -15.92
N HIS A 658 -20.77 -44.91 -17.10
CA HIS A 658 -21.19 -46.28 -17.40
C HIS A 658 -20.08 -47.13 -18.03
N ALA A 659 -18.92 -46.54 -18.34
CA ALA A 659 -17.78 -47.20 -18.95
C ALA A 659 -16.86 -47.85 -17.89
N GLY A 660 -17.24 -49.02 -17.38
CA GLY A 660 -16.37 -50.00 -16.68
C GLY A 660 -15.61 -49.52 -15.43
N ASP A 661 -14.60 -48.65 -15.59
CA ASP A 661 -13.71 -48.15 -14.53
C ASP A 661 -14.03 -46.68 -14.21
N LYS A 662 -15.00 -46.47 -13.30
CA LYS A 662 -15.46 -45.14 -12.89
C LYS A 662 -14.35 -44.28 -12.28
N ALA A 663 -13.41 -44.90 -11.56
CA ALA A 663 -12.33 -44.19 -10.88
C ALA A 663 -11.32 -43.66 -11.90
N PHE A 664 -11.03 -44.44 -12.94
CA PHE A 664 -10.15 -44.04 -14.03
C PHE A 664 -10.65 -42.82 -14.81
N HIS A 665 -11.97 -42.63 -14.91
CA HIS A 665 -12.59 -41.50 -15.62
C HIS A 665 -13.07 -40.35 -14.73
N ALA A 666 -12.84 -40.40 -13.42
CA ALA A 666 -13.38 -39.42 -12.47
C ALA A 666 -12.94 -37.98 -12.78
N GLN A 667 -11.64 -37.76 -13.06
CA GLN A 667 -11.10 -36.44 -13.37
C GLN A 667 -11.70 -35.87 -14.67
N ALA A 668 -11.86 -36.73 -15.69
CA ALA A 668 -12.48 -36.36 -16.96
C ALA A 668 -13.96 -35.99 -16.81
N ARG A 669 -14.73 -36.77 -16.04
CA ARG A 669 -16.15 -36.48 -15.76
C ARG A 669 -16.32 -35.11 -15.10
N ASP A 670 -15.42 -34.78 -14.17
CA ASP A 670 -15.45 -33.52 -13.45
C ASP A 670 -15.06 -32.32 -14.34
N LEU A 671 -14.03 -32.48 -15.19
CA LEU A 671 -13.64 -31.47 -16.17
C LEU A 671 -14.75 -31.18 -17.19
N LEU A 672 -15.34 -32.23 -17.78
CA LEU A 672 -16.41 -32.08 -18.76
C LEU A 672 -17.64 -31.39 -18.15
N TRP A 673 -17.94 -31.68 -16.88
CA TRP A 673 -19.02 -31.01 -16.17
C TRP A 673 -18.78 -29.50 -16.03
N LEU A 674 -17.57 -29.09 -15.66
CA LEU A 674 -17.22 -27.68 -15.52
C LEU A 674 -17.37 -26.92 -16.84
N HIS A 675 -16.85 -27.49 -17.93
CA HIS A 675 -16.98 -26.87 -19.25
C HIS A 675 -18.44 -26.84 -19.73
N ALA A 676 -19.19 -27.92 -19.55
CA ALA A 676 -20.57 -27.97 -20.00
C ALA A 676 -21.50 -27.03 -19.23
N ASN A 677 -21.20 -26.73 -17.97
CA ASN A 677 -21.99 -25.82 -17.14
C ASN A 677 -21.46 -24.39 -17.10
N THR A 678 -20.49 -24.05 -17.96
CA THR A 678 -20.07 -22.66 -18.15
C THR A 678 -20.96 -22.00 -19.21
N LEU A 679 -21.62 -20.91 -18.82
CA LEU A 679 -22.50 -20.15 -19.69
C LEU A 679 -21.70 -19.11 -20.49
N HIS A 680 -20.92 -18.27 -19.81
CA HIS A 680 -20.22 -17.15 -20.45
C HIS A 680 -18.75 -17.49 -20.68
N TYR A 681 -18.40 -17.66 -21.95
CA TYR A 681 -17.02 -17.74 -22.40
C TYR A 681 -16.57 -16.42 -23.02
N PHE A 682 -15.33 -16.03 -22.78
CA PHE A 682 -14.73 -14.84 -23.36
C PHE A 682 -13.26 -15.04 -23.66
N THR A 683 -12.73 -14.18 -24.53
CA THR A 683 -11.31 -14.10 -24.85
C THR A 683 -10.79 -12.70 -24.58
N ILE A 684 -9.47 -12.56 -24.67
CA ILE A 684 -8.76 -11.30 -24.49
C ILE A 684 -8.32 -10.76 -25.84
N GLU A 685 -8.50 -9.46 -26.05
CA GLU A 685 -7.90 -8.79 -27.19
C GLU A 685 -6.38 -8.73 -27.05
N LYS A 686 -5.69 -8.77 -28.19
CA LYS A 686 -4.22 -8.82 -28.23
C LYS A 686 -3.65 -7.41 -28.12
N PHE A 687 -3.29 -7.01 -26.91
CA PHE A 687 -2.48 -5.81 -26.67
C PHE A 687 -1.00 -6.10 -26.92
N ASP A 688 -0.35 -5.16 -27.59
CA ASP A 688 1.07 -5.27 -27.88
C ASP A 688 1.92 -4.94 -26.65
N LEU A 689 3.10 -5.57 -26.59
CA LEU A 689 4.11 -5.24 -25.60
C LEU A 689 4.52 -3.78 -25.73
N VAL A 690 4.36 -3.00 -24.65
CA VAL A 690 4.88 -1.63 -24.59
C VAL A 690 6.13 -1.61 -23.71
N LEU A 691 7.20 -1.00 -24.23
CA LEU A 691 8.41 -0.70 -23.47
C LEU A 691 8.45 0.81 -23.23
N SER A 692 8.66 1.22 -21.98
CA SER A 692 8.93 2.63 -21.71
C SER A 692 10.35 3.01 -22.16
N PRO A 693 10.63 4.30 -22.37
CA PRO A 693 12.00 4.80 -22.42
C PRO A 693 12.77 4.43 -21.14
N PRO A 694 14.09 4.26 -21.19
CA PRO A 694 14.88 4.03 -19.98
C PRO A 694 14.66 5.16 -18.97
N VAL A 695 14.23 4.81 -17.75
CA VAL A 695 14.03 5.78 -16.67
C VAL A 695 15.37 6.40 -16.28
N ASN A 696 15.41 7.73 -16.28
CA ASN A 696 16.54 8.47 -15.75
C ASN A 696 16.47 8.52 -14.21
N ILE A 697 17.46 7.91 -13.55
CA ILE A 697 17.65 7.90 -12.09
C ILE A 697 19.06 8.39 -11.71
N ASP A 698 19.70 9.15 -12.60
CA ASP A 698 21.09 9.56 -12.42
C ASP A 698 21.26 10.54 -11.26
N ASP A 699 20.21 11.27 -10.94
CA ASP A 699 20.13 12.17 -9.78
C ASP A 699 20.18 11.42 -8.44
N MET A 700 19.83 10.13 -8.42
CA MET A 700 19.97 9.27 -7.23
C MET A 700 21.42 8.85 -6.94
N LYS A 701 22.37 9.04 -7.87
CA LYS A 701 23.76 8.55 -7.71
C LYS A 701 24.46 9.12 -6.46
N SER A 702 24.10 10.34 -6.03
CA SER A 702 24.72 11.03 -4.90
C SER A 702 24.29 10.47 -3.53
N GLN A 703 23.13 9.81 -3.45
CA GLN A 703 22.65 9.20 -2.21
C GLN A 703 23.19 7.79 -1.96
N ILE A 704 24.05 7.28 -2.85
CA ILE A 704 24.39 5.86 -2.92
C ILE A 704 25.88 5.71 -2.70
N SER A 705 26.27 5.14 -1.56
CA SER A 705 27.67 4.80 -1.29
C SER A 705 28.17 3.77 -2.32
N CYS A 706 29.47 3.79 -2.62
CA CYS A 706 30.07 2.88 -3.61
C CYS A 706 29.80 1.40 -3.32
N GLU A 707 29.61 1.05 -2.04
CA GLU A 707 29.35 -0.29 -1.51
C GLU A 707 27.92 -0.80 -1.78
N MET A 708 26.95 0.10 -1.99
CA MET A 708 25.54 -0.24 -2.26
C MET A 708 25.25 -0.57 -3.73
N ARG A 709 26.24 -0.43 -4.62
CA ARG A 709 26.11 -0.81 -6.04
C ARG A 709 26.23 -2.32 -6.19
N THR A 710 25.10 -3.03 -6.24
CA THR A 710 25.11 -4.47 -6.53
C THR A 710 25.60 -4.74 -7.96
N LYS A 711 26.32 -5.86 -8.15
CA LYS A 711 26.57 -6.40 -9.50
C LYS A 711 25.22 -6.62 -10.19
N LEU A 712 25.06 -6.08 -11.41
CA LEU A 712 23.86 -6.25 -12.23
C LEU A 712 23.43 -7.72 -12.24
N PRO A 713 22.11 -8.02 -12.09
CA PRO A 713 21.61 -9.39 -12.20
C PRO A 713 22.12 -10.04 -13.49
N ASN A 714 22.44 -11.34 -13.46
CA ASN A 714 23.00 -12.05 -14.62
C ASN A 714 22.13 -11.92 -15.89
N ALA A 715 20.81 -11.76 -15.73
CA ALA A 715 19.85 -11.54 -16.82
C ALA A 715 20.00 -10.17 -17.55
N VAL A 716 20.74 -9.23 -16.95
CA VAL A 716 20.95 -7.85 -17.43
C VAL A 716 22.43 -7.58 -17.68
N LYS A 717 23.28 -8.62 -17.71
CA LYS A 717 24.71 -8.48 -18.01
C LYS A 717 24.89 -7.78 -19.36
N GLY A 718 25.34 -6.52 -19.31
CA GLY A 718 25.72 -5.71 -20.46
C GLY A 718 24.72 -4.67 -20.96
N ASN A 719 23.50 -4.56 -20.42
CA ASN A 719 22.52 -3.57 -20.90
C ASN A 719 21.71 -2.94 -19.77
N ARG A 720 22.26 -1.88 -19.16
CA ARG A 720 21.64 -1.09 -18.08
C ARG A 720 20.28 -0.51 -18.48
N ASP A 721 20.08 -0.18 -19.75
CA ASP A 721 18.82 0.38 -20.25
C ASP A 721 17.66 -0.61 -20.06
N LYS A 722 17.88 -1.91 -20.29
CA LYS A 722 16.85 -2.93 -20.05
C LYS A 722 16.38 -3.03 -18.59
N LEU A 723 17.24 -2.67 -17.62
CA LEU A 723 16.86 -2.63 -16.20
C LEU A 723 15.95 -1.44 -15.90
N LEU A 724 16.26 -0.31 -16.54
CA LEU A 724 15.63 0.99 -16.34
C LEU A 724 14.35 1.16 -17.17
N GLN A 725 14.09 0.29 -18.14
CA GLN A 725 12.84 0.26 -18.88
C GLN A 725 11.74 -0.50 -18.12
N LYS A 726 10.53 0.05 -18.13
CA LYS A 726 9.32 -0.66 -17.70
C LYS A 726 8.79 -1.49 -18.85
N LYS A 727 8.47 -2.75 -18.54
CA LYS A 727 7.82 -3.69 -19.45
C LYS A 727 6.33 -3.77 -19.14
N TYR A 728 5.50 -3.29 -20.05
CA TYR A 728 4.05 -3.44 -19.99
C TYR A 728 3.64 -4.61 -20.89
N GLY A 729 3.53 -5.81 -20.30
CA GLY A 729 3.17 -7.02 -21.04
C GLY A 729 1.74 -6.96 -21.60
N PRO A 730 1.37 -7.88 -22.53
CA PRO A 730 0.03 -7.94 -23.12
C PRO A 730 -1.13 -8.05 -22.11
N LEU A 731 -0.87 -8.58 -20.90
CA LEU A 731 -1.86 -8.71 -19.84
C LEU A 731 -1.76 -7.63 -18.77
N TYR A 732 -0.90 -6.61 -18.96
CA TYR A 732 -0.70 -5.55 -17.98
C TYR A 732 -2.00 -4.81 -17.67
N VAL A 733 -2.77 -4.45 -18.72
CA VAL A 733 -4.05 -3.74 -18.58
C VAL A 733 -5.01 -4.56 -17.70
N TRP A 734 -5.13 -5.87 -17.95
CA TRP A 734 -5.94 -6.75 -17.12
C TRP A 734 -5.49 -6.76 -15.66
N GLY A 735 -4.20 -7.03 -15.43
CA GLY A 735 -3.65 -7.08 -14.08
C GLY A 735 -3.90 -5.77 -13.34
N GLN A 736 -3.55 -4.64 -13.95
CA GLN A 736 -3.64 -3.31 -13.34
C GLN A 736 -5.09 -2.89 -13.05
N LEU A 737 -6.06 -3.23 -13.91
CA LEU A 737 -7.49 -2.96 -13.66
C LEU A 737 -8.06 -3.86 -12.56
N VAL A 738 -7.64 -5.13 -12.48
CA VAL A 738 -8.09 -6.05 -11.42
C VAL A 738 -7.40 -5.78 -10.08
N THR A 739 -6.23 -5.13 -10.07
CA THR A 739 -5.53 -4.71 -8.84
C THR A 739 -5.51 -3.19 -8.68
N TRP A 740 -6.52 -2.48 -9.18
CA TRP A 740 -6.58 -1.00 -9.21
C TRP A 740 -6.43 -0.34 -7.84
N TYR A 741 -6.71 -1.04 -6.75
CA TYR A 741 -6.58 -0.50 -5.39
C TYR A 741 -5.17 -0.68 -4.81
N LYS A 742 -4.25 -1.34 -5.53
CA LYS A 742 -2.83 -1.55 -5.17
C LYS A 742 -1.91 -0.92 -6.22
N GLN A 743 -1.25 0.18 -5.88
CA GLN A 743 -0.45 0.94 -6.85
C GLN A 743 1.02 0.55 -6.95
N THR A 744 1.54 -0.19 -5.97
CA THR A 744 2.95 -0.54 -5.83
C THR A 744 3.31 -1.89 -6.48
N VAL A 745 2.36 -2.56 -7.13
CA VAL A 745 2.57 -3.85 -7.79
C VAL A 745 3.39 -3.67 -9.06
N TYR A 746 4.63 -4.14 -9.04
CA TYR A 746 5.56 -4.02 -10.18
C TYR A 746 5.05 -4.72 -11.46
N ALA A 747 4.61 -5.98 -11.37
CA ALA A 747 4.19 -6.78 -12.52
C ALA A 747 2.79 -7.36 -12.26
N PRO A 748 1.73 -6.55 -12.44
CA PRO A 748 0.37 -6.98 -12.09
C PRO A 748 -0.13 -8.15 -12.97
N ASP A 749 0.45 -8.32 -14.16
CA ASP A 749 0.21 -9.45 -15.06
C ASP A 749 0.79 -10.79 -14.54
N ALA A 750 1.86 -10.75 -13.74
CA ALA A 750 2.45 -11.97 -13.17
C ALA A 750 1.53 -12.61 -12.12
N SER A 751 0.98 -11.79 -11.21
CA SER A 751 0.05 -12.23 -10.15
C SER A 751 -1.25 -12.80 -10.72
N LEU A 752 -1.72 -12.25 -11.84
CA LEU A 752 -2.95 -12.68 -12.52
C LEU A 752 -2.91 -14.17 -12.96
N SER A 753 -1.74 -14.72 -13.27
CA SER A 753 -1.63 -16.12 -13.70
C SER A 753 -1.98 -17.11 -12.61
N ALA A 754 -1.69 -16.78 -11.35
CA ALA A 754 -2.04 -17.57 -10.19
C ALA A 754 -3.55 -17.44 -9.90
N ASP A 755 -4.03 -16.20 -9.72
CA ASP A 755 -5.40 -15.90 -9.27
C ASP A 755 -6.51 -16.52 -10.14
N ARG A 756 -6.25 -16.72 -11.44
CA ARG A 756 -7.23 -17.29 -12.38
C ARG A 756 -7.45 -18.79 -12.24
N ARG A 757 -6.55 -19.55 -11.60
CA ARG A 757 -6.57 -21.02 -11.66
C ARG A 757 -7.84 -21.57 -11.01
N GLY A 758 -8.62 -22.30 -11.81
CA GLY A 758 -9.86 -22.96 -11.39
C GLY A 758 -11.05 -22.02 -11.37
N SER A 759 -10.91 -20.86 -10.71
CA SER A 759 -11.98 -19.87 -10.56
C SER A 759 -12.39 -19.19 -11.86
N LEU A 760 -11.45 -18.97 -12.80
CA LEU A 760 -11.72 -18.31 -14.10
C LEU A 760 -11.13 -19.06 -15.30
N SER A 761 -9.96 -19.66 -15.13
CA SER A 761 -9.34 -20.58 -16.08
C SER A 761 -9.65 -22.00 -15.64
N LEU A 762 -10.48 -22.70 -16.41
CA LEU A 762 -10.77 -24.11 -16.16
C LEU A 762 -9.55 -25.01 -16.43
N PRO A 763 -9.50 -26.22 -15.84
CA PRO A 763 -8.42 -27.16 -16.09
C PRO A 763 -8.31 -27.58 -17.56
N ASP A 764 -7.10 -27.87 -18.00
CA ASP A 764 -6.78 -28.31 -19.36
C ASP A 764 -7.15 -29.80 -19.53
N PRO A 765 -7.81 -30.20 -20.64
CA PRO A 765 -8.14 -31.60 -20.92
C PRO A 765 -6.97 -32.59 -20.84
N GLU A 766 -5.74 -32.13 -21.12
CA GLU A 766 -4.52 -32.95 -20.99
C GLU A 766 -4.27 -33.45 -19.56
N SER A 767 -4.88 -32.82 -18.56
CA SER A 767 -4.73 -33.21 -17.15
C SER A 767 -5.30 -34.60 -16.85
N CYS A 768 -6.35 -35.02 -17.57
CA CYS A 768 -7.20 -36.15 -17.17
C CYS A 768 -6.55 -37.54 -17.27
N TYR A 769 -5.53 -37.73 -18.12
CA TYR A 769 -4.94 -39.05 -18.36
C TYR A 769 -3.40 -39.05 -18.48
N SER A 770 -2.72 -38.06 -17.90
CA SER A 770 -1.25 -37.92 -17.98
C SER A 770 -0.48 -39.06 -17.25
N ALA A 771 0.71 -39.41 -17.75
CA ALA A 771 1.39 -40.67 -17.46
C ALA A 771 2.14 -40.78 -16.10
N VAL A 772 2.39 -39.70 -15.36
CA VAL A 772 3.18 -39.71 -14.10
C VAL A 772 2.73 -38.56 -13.18
N PRO A 773 2.62 -38.75 -11.86
CA PRO A 773 1.42 -39.16 -11.16
C PRO A 773 0.81 -37.99 -10.36
N THR A 774 -0.46 -37.71 -10.56
CA THR A 774 -1.32 -37.31 -9.43
C THR A 774 -2.65 -37.99 -9.66
N LYS A 775 -2.88 -39.11 -8.94
CA LYS A 775 -4.17 -39.80 -9.00
C LYS A 775 -5.21 -38.84 -8.44
N TYR A 776 -6.10 -38.31 -9.28
CA TYR A 776 -7.26 -37.56 -8.82
C TYR A 776 -8.09 -38.44 -7.88
N THR A 777 -7.86 -38.28 -6.57
CA THR A 777 -8.43 -39.18 -5.56
C THR A 777 -9.80 -38.70 -5.12
N SER A 778 -10.60 -39.57 -4.52
CA SER A 778 -11.84 -39.16 -3.85
C SER A 778 -11.59 -38.11 -2.76
N SER A 779 -10.42 -38.12 -2.11
CA SER A 779 -10.05 -37.10 -1.12
C SER A 779 -9.80 -35.74 -1.75
N GLU A 780 -9.12 -35.73 -2.90
CA GLU A 780 -8.85 -34.52 -3.67
C GLU A 780 -10.15 -33.94 -4.25
N ARG A 781 -11.02 -34.78 -4.82
CA ARG A 781 -12.37 -34.38 -5.26
C ARG A 781 -13.18 -33.75 -4.13
N ARG A 782 -13.22 -34.37 -2.94
CA ARG A 782 -13.91 -33.80 -1.76
C ARG A 782 -13.32 -32.47 -1.35
N SER A 783 -12.00 -32.34 -1.38
CA SER A 783 -11.31 -31.09 -1.05
C SER A 783 -11.64 -29.98 -2.05
N LEU A 784 -11.73 -30.34 -3.33
CA LEU A 784 -12.13 -29.43 -4.40
C LEU A 784 -13.59 -28.97 -4.26
N ILE A 785 -14.52 -29.90 -4.04
CA ILE A 785 -15.94 -29.57 -3.80
C ILE A 785 -16.08 -28.69 -2.57
N LYS A 786 -15.37 -29.00 -1.48
CA LYS A 786 -15.35 -28.18 -0.26
C LYS A 786 -14.87 -26.77 -0.53
N LEU A 787 -13.80 -26.61 -1.34
CA LEU A 787 -13.27 -25.31 -1.74
C LEU A 787 -14.30 -24.51 -2.56
N MET A 788 -14.89 -25.11 -3.60
CA MET A 788 -15.90 -24.46 -4.44
C MET A 788 -17.15 -24.08 -3.65
N ARG A 789 -17.54 -24.89 -2.65
CA ARG A 789 -18.68 -24.61 -1.78
C ARG A 789 -18.42 -23.46 -0.81
N SER A 790 -17.20 -23.37 -0.26
CA SER A 790 -16.87 -22.35 0.75
C SER A 790 -16.46 -21.01 0.14
N ASN A 791 -15.79 -21.01 -1.02
CA ASN A 791 -15.30 -19.80 -1.66
C ASN A 791 -15.12 -20.02 -3.17
N ILE A 792 -16.12 -19.63 -3.96
CA ILE A 792 -16.08 -19.72 -5.43
C ILE A 792 -14.98 -18.85 -6.05
N HIS A 793 -14.48 -17.84 -5.33
CA HIS A 793 -13.45 -16.93 -5.81
C HIS A 793 -12.03 -17.44 -5.56
N ALA A 794 -11.86 -18.52 -4.80
CA ALA A 794 -10.55 -19.00 -4.41
C ALA A 794 -9.78 -19.60 -5.60
N MET A 795 -8.50 -19.25 -5.71
CA MET A 795 -7.55 -19.95 -6.57
C MET A 795 -7.44 -21.42 -6.14
N TRP A 796 -7.45 -22.33 -7.11
CA TRP A 796 -7.25 -23.75 -6.82
C TRP A 796 -5.78 -24.03 -6.43
N PRO A 797 -5.51 -24.81 -5.36
CA PRO A 797 -4.15 -25.11 -4.91
C PRO A 797 -3.28 -25.70 -6.00
N THR A 798 -2.02 -25.25 -6.08
CA THR A 798 -1.03 -25.78 -7.03
C THR A 798 -0.62 -27.23 -6.74
N THR A 799 -1.00 -27.76 -5.57
CA THR A 799 -0.80 -29.15 -5.16
C THR A 799 -1.83 -30.10 -5.75
N MET A 800 -2.92 -29.60 -6.35
CA MET A 800 -3.90 -30.42 -7.04
C MET A 800 -3.39 -30.89 -8.41
N SER A 801 -3.95 -32.00 -8.87
CA SER A 801 -3.65 -32.75 -10.11
C SER A 801 -4.06 -32.07 -11.43
N TRP A 802 -4.26 -30.75 -11.42
CA TRP A 802 -4.79 -29.99 -12.56
C TRP A 802 -3.71 -29.17 -13.26
N SER A 803 -3.60 -29.33 -14.59
CA SER A 803 -2.93 -28.37 -15.47
C SER A 803 -3.90 -27.26 -15.85
N PHE A 804 -3.40 -26.03 -15.96
CA PHE A 804 -4.17 -24.86 -16.39
C PHE A 804 -3.57 -24.22 -17.65
N LYS A 805 -2.95 -25.04 -18.51
CA LYS A 805 -2.53 -24.58 -19.84
C LYS A 805 -3.78 -24.11 -20.60
N ASN A 806 -3.69 -22.93 -21.20
CA ASN A 806 -4.76 -22.36 -21.99
C ASN A 806 -4.21 -21.91 -23.35
N PRO A 807 -4.11 -22.85 -24.32
CA PRO A 807 -3.60 -22.54 -25.65
C PRO A 807 -4.59 -21.69 -26.47
N THR A 808 -5.90 -21.86 -26.25
CA THR A 808 -6.96 -21.14 -26.97
C THR A 808 -7.21 -19.72 -26.45
N LYS A 809 -6.67 -19.36 -25.27
CA LYS A 809 -6.90 -18.06 -24.60
C LYS A 809 -8.40 -17.78 -24.38
N VAL A 810 -9.16 -18.82 -24.09
CA VAL A 810 -10.58 -18.72 -23.73
C VAL A 810 -10.72 -18.89 -22.22
N TYR A 811 -11.52 -18.02 -21.61
CA TYR A 811 -11.75 -17.95 -20.16
C TYR A 811 -13.25 -18.02 -19.88
N GLY A 812 -13.59 -18.48 -18.69
CA GLY A 812 -14.97 -18.72 -18.29
C GLY A 812 -15.04 -19.91 -17.34
N SER A 813 -15.95 -19.87 -16.39
CA SER A 813 -16.22 -20.97 -15.47
C SER A 813 -17.62 -20.83 -14.86
N PRO A 814 -18.20 -21.90 -14.31
CA PRO A 814 -19.48 -21.80 -13.59
C PRO A 814 -19.39 -20.88 -12.36
N MET A 815 -18.21 -20.78 -11.73
CA MET A 815 -17.96 -19.86 -10.62
C MET A 815 -17.94 -18.40 -11.09
N PHE A 816 -17.43 -18.14 -12.29
CA PHE A 816 -17.46 -16.80 -12.88
C PHE A 816 -18.88 -16.40 -13.29
N ASP A 817 -19.67 -17.33 -13.83
CA ASP A 817 -21.09 -17.12 -14.12
C ASP A 817 -21.86 -16.76 -12.84
N GLU A 818 -21.59 -17.45 -11.73
CA GLU A 818 -22.16 -17.12 -10.43
C GLU A 818 -21.75 -15.72 -9.96
N ALA A 819 -20.48 -15.34 -10.15
CA ALA A 819 -20.02 -13.99 -9.81
C ALA A 819 -20.70 -12.91 -10.67
N LEU A 820 -20.94 -13.17 -11.97
CA LEU A 820 -21.73 -12.29 -12.84
C LEU A 820 -23.17 -12.18 -12.31
N ARG A 821 -23.79 -13.31 -11.96
CA ARG A 821 -25.14 -13.37 -11.39
C ARG A 821 -25.27 -12.59 -10.09
N GLU A 822 -24.28 -12.69 -9.19
CA GLU A 822 -24.25 -11.98 -7.92
C GLU A 822 -24.01 -10.47 -8.09
N THR A 823 -23.15 -10.10 -9.05
CA THR A 823 -22.76 -8.69 -9.27
C THR A 823 -23.82 -7.93 -10.07
N PHE A 824 -24.41 -8.58 -11.07
CA PHE A 824 -25.33 -8.00 -12.06
C PHE A 824 -26.58 -8.90 -12.23
N PRO A 825 -27.42 -9.01 -11.19
CA PRO A 825 -28.52 -9.97 -11.18
C PRO A 825 -29.62 -9.65 -12.20
N LYS A 826 -29.77 -8.40 -12.64
CA LYS A 826 -30.81 -8.05 -13.63
C LYS A 826 -30.47 -8.61 -15.01
N GLU A 827 -29.18 -8.65 -15.32
CA GLU A 827 -28.65 -9.04 -16.62
C GLU A 827 -28.32 -10.54 -16.68
N TYR A 828 -27.92 -11.16 -15.56
CA TYR A 828 -27.34 -12.52 -15.54
C TYR A 828 -28.05 -13.51 -14.59
N ALA A 829 -29.30 -13.26 -14.16
CA ALA A 829 -30.05 -14.17 -13.27
C ALA A 829 -30.62 -15.44 -13.92
N SER A 830 -30.47 -15.64 -15.23
CA SER A 830 -31.02 -16.82 -15.91
C SER A 830 -30.22 -18.10 -15.63
N GLY A 831 -30.91 -19.20 -15.36
CA GLY A 831 -30.30 -20.53 -15.16
C GLY A 831 -30.25 -20.98 -13.69
N ALA A 832 -29.64 -22.14 -13.45
CA ALA A 832 -29.45 -22.66 -12.10
C ALA A 832 -28.26 -21.96 -11.41
N SER A 833 -28.39 -21.66 -10.12
CA SER A 833 -27.26 -21.12 -9.33
C SER A 833 -26.12 -22.13 -9.29
N PHE A 834 -24.88 -21.65 -9.15
CA PHE A 834 -23.73 -22.54 -9.02
C PHE A 834 -23.85 -23.46 -7.81
N GLN A 835 -24.49 -23.02 -6.71
CA GLN A 835 -24.73 -23.89 -5.55
C GLN A 835 -25.68 -25.05 -5.86
N THR A 836 -26.71 -24.81 -6.69
CA THR A 836 -27.62 -25.86 -7.17
C THR A 836 -26.87 -26.86 -8.04
N LEU A 837 -26.11 -26.35 -9.02
CA LEU A 837 -25.29 -27.14 -9.93
C LEU A 837 -24.25 -27.98 -9.16
N LEU A 838 -23.55 -27.37 -8.19
CA LEU A 838 -22.57 -28.05 -7.36
C LEU A 838 -23.21 -29.15 -6.49
N GLY A 839 -24.43 -28.94 -6.01
CA GLY A 839 -25.18 -29.96 -5.28
C GLY A 839 -25.52 -31.18 -6.15
N GLU A 840 -25.86 -30.99 -7.42
CA GLU A 840 -26.05 -32.08 -8.38
C GLU A 840 -24.73 -32.79 -8.69
N PHE A 841 -23.66 -32.01 -8.88
CA PHE A 841 -22.33 -32.51 -9.13
C PHE A 841 -21.80 -33.39 -7.99
N GLU A 842 -22.02 -33.00 -6.74
CA GLU A 842 -21.58 -33.77 -5.56
C GLU A 842 -22.34 -35.10 -5.40
N ARG A 843 -23.62 -35.14 -5.78
CA ARG A 843 -24.44 -36.37 -5.75
C ARG A 843 -24.00 -37.42 -6.78
N SER A 844 -23.38 -36.98 -7.88
CA SER A 844 -22.85 -37.83 -8.97
C SER A 844 -21.36 -38.15 -8.86
#